data_AF-A0A955BSY1-F1
#
_entry.id   AF-A0A955BSY1-F1
#
_cell.length_a   1.000
_cell.length_b   1.000
_cell.length_c   1.000
_cell.angle_alpha   90.00
_cell.angle_beta   90.00
_cell.angle_gamma   90.00
#
_symmetry.space_group_name_H-M   'P 1'
#
loop_
_entity.id
_entity.type
_entity.pdbx_description
1 polymer ?
#
loop_
_entity_poly.entity_id
_entity_poly.type
_entity_poly.pdbx_seq_one_letter_code
_entity_poly.pdbx_strand_id
1 'polypeptide(L)'
;MSKSSLGRWRGRVAAGVLACLSWGQALSTQPVECLAASFDSTATGSWSDSSNWAPVGVPGPGDTALLKDNSPAAGGPALTLAGDTTVANLHVGDTSIPGSSGRLDLNGFVLTTTNSLTVGRFGGVGFLDGRSSGGTAKFLTPELSVNSAGNLFILFDGDRAARVNVGSGATVETSSVDNVTVGVFISSQGSLLDLGDDLVLSEDLDIRGTAAMPATVDANGHDITARDVFVGRFGASGEILNRGTITAMRNLEASNSIFTLNPSDSVAVQVAATNNGVLTLDPATAAQRAATVSGGRVNLVATGNVTVGAEIFGQGSLFDLGDDLVLSQDLDIRGSGANVATVDAHGNNITARDVLVGRFGSAGEILNRGTITATRNLEASNSIFTLNPGDSVAVQVAATNNGVLTLDPSTAAQRAATASGGRVNLVATGNVTVGAEIFGQGSLFDLGDDLVLTEDLDIRGSGANVATVDAHGNNITARDVYVGRFGSAGEIINAGAITVDRFAADASHYEFEGGDDQVEVQLKLANGATARVQQQPGETGGLTLNGSALDILDTSVLTIDFDASTTGDYLDYGFRWANAPGEDRVDEIVALINGGQIEVNSPGIVRVFSYNDGYTYVTADHYPADFDEDADVDATDLASWQAGFGISSGAAHADGDADQNHQVNGRDFLIWQIQYGLSANAISPVQAVPEPTSLSLLLAVASLAAAIRGLRRSRHNALASS
;
A
#
# COMPACT_ATOMS: atom_id res chain seq x y z
N MET A 1 37.89 -8.12 -34.53
CA MET A 1 39.20 -7.83 -35.17
C MET A 1 40.16 -7.52 -34.03
N SER A 2 41.34 -8.11 -33.78
CA SER A 2 42.30 -9.00 -34.48
C SER A 2 42.96 -9.92 -33.42
N LYS A 3 43.07 -11.25 -33.63
CA LYS A 3 44.27 -12.03 -34.06
C LYS A 3 45.55 -11.72 -33.23
N SER A 4 46.39 -12.66 -32.76
CA SER A 4 46.55 -14.12 -32.96
C SER A 4 47.84 -14.62 -32.27
N SER A 5 47.87 -15.85 -31.75
CA SER A 5 48.94 -16.88 -31.93
C SER A 5 48.65 -18.07 -30.98
N LEU A 6 48.16 -19.23 -31.46
CA LEU A 6 48.88 -20.38 -32.05
C LEU A 6 49.97 -21.00 -31.17
N GLY A 7 49.62 -22.14 -30.57
CA GLY A 7 50.54 -23.12 -29.99
C GLY A 7 49.84 -24.46 -29.82
N ARG A 8 49.69 -25.22 -30.91
CA ARG A 8 49.32 -26.64 -30.89
C ARG A 8 50.55 -27.46 -30.50
N TRP A 9 50.42 -28.32 -29.49
CA TRP A 9 51.24 -29.53 -29.37
C TRP A 9 50.31 -30.74 -29.31
N ARG A 10 50.45 -31.63 -30.30
CA ARG A 10 49.95 -33.01 -30.24
C ARG A 10 51.09 -33.88 -29.73
N GLY A 11 50.81 -34.69 -28.72
CA GLY A 11 51.62 -35.84 -28.32
C GLY A 11 50.75 -36.84 -27.56
N ARG A 12 50.32 -37.90 -28.24
CA ARG A 12 49.89 -39.16 -27.60
C ARG A 12 51.16 -39.92 -27.21
N VAL A 13 51.23 -40.48 -26.00
CA VAL A 13 51.47 -41.92 -25.69
C VAL A 13 51.15 -42.12 -24.19
N ALA A 14 50.58 -43.29 -23.92
CA ALA A 14 49.96 -43.79 -22.71
C ALA A 14 50.88 -44.16 -21.54
N ALA A 15 50.21 -44.40 -20.41
CA ALA A 15 50.47 -45.39 -19.36
C ALA A 15 51.38 -45.00 -18.18
N GLY A 16 50.80 -45.11 -16.97
CA GLY A 16 51.53 -45.65 -15.82
C GLY A 16 51.25 -45.01 -14.47
N VAL A 17 50.19 -45.48 -13.80
CA VAL A 17 50.20 -45.92 -12.39
C VAL A 17 50.81 -44.97 -11.35
N LEU A 18 49.95 -44.39 -10.50
CA LEU A 18 50.28 -44.30 -9.06
C LEU A 18 49.25 -45.10 -8.27
N ALA A 19 49.57 -46.38 -8.10
CA ALA A 19 48.96 -47.20 -7.07
C ALA A 19 49.61 -46.87 -5.72
N CYS A 20 48.77 -46.77 -4.70
CA CYS A 20 49.15 -46.77 -3.30
C CYS A 20 50.00 -48.02 -2.99
N LEU A 21 51.26 -47.83 -2.60
CA LEU A 21 52.07 -48.81 -1.90
C LEU A 21 52.64 -48.15 -0.64
N SER A 22 52.27 -48.71 0.49
CA SER A 22 52.74 -48.39 1.85
C SER A 22 54.26 -48.42 1.98
N TRP A 23 54.84 -47.60 2.87
CA TRP A 23 55.54 -48.01 4.11
C TRP A 23 56.14 -46.78 4.82
N GLY A 24 55.69 -46.52 6.05
CA GLY A 24 56.53 -45.99 7.13
C GLY A 24 56.62 -44.46 7.36
N GLN A 25 56.15 -44.07 8.55
CA GLN A 25 56.53 -42.89 9.36
C GLN A 25 55.65 -41.62 9.28
N ALA A 26 54.80 -41.52 10.31
CA ALA A 26 54.50 -40.35 11.15
C ALA A 26 53.87 -39.08 10.55
N LEU A 27 52.69 -38.77 11.13
CA LEU A 27 52.06 -37.45 11.34
C LEU A 27 51.45 -36.75 10.11
N SER A 28 50.20 -37.11 9.82
CA SER A 28 49.18 -36.19 9.27
C SER A 28 47.79 -36.83 9.42
N THR A 29 46.94 -36.28 10.29
CA THR A 29 45.53 -36.69 10.46
C THR A 29 44.61 -35.86 9.56
N GLN A 30 44.91 -35.79 8.28
CA GLN A 30 44.02 -35.24 7.26
C GLN A 30 43.68 -36.38 6.30
N PRO A 31 42.40 -36.72 6.07
CA PRO A 31 42.06 -37.68 5.02
C PRO A 31 42.51 -37.09 3.69
N VAL A 32 43.44 -37.75 3.01
CA VAL A 32 43.78 -37.44 1.63
C VAL A 32 42.56 -37.85 0.81
N GLU A 33 41.79 -36.87 0.34
CA GLU A 33 40.74 -37.11 -0.65
C GLU A 33 41.41 -37.72 -1.89
N CYS A 34 41.19 -39.01 -2.12
CA CYS A 34 41.45 -39.60 -3.42
C CYS A 34 40.59 -38.84 -4.44
N LEU A 35 41.24 -38.21 -5.43
CA LEU A 35 40.53 -37.61 -6.57
C LEU A 35 39.58 -38.65 -7.16
N ALA A 36 38.28 -38.34 -7.21
CA ALA A 36 37.27 -39.17 -7.82
C ALA A 36 37.70 -39.57 -9.23
N ALA A 37 37.86 -40.86 -9.49
CA ALA A 37 38.23 -41.38 -10.80
C ALA A 37 36.97 -41.78 -11.58
N SER A 38 37.05 -41.71 -12.91
CA SER A 38 36.00 -42.19 -13.81
C SER A 38 36.47 -43.46 -14.49
N PHE A 39 35.62 -44.49 -14.46
CA PHE A 39 35.90 -45.82 -14.99
C PHE A 39 34.85 -46.18 -16.05
N ASP A 40 35.32 -46.34 -17.28
CA ASP A 40 34.50 -46.78 -18.41
C ASP A 40 34.46 -48.30 -18.49
N SER A 41 33.30 -48.88 -18.79
CA SER A 41 33.19 -50.28 -19.17
C SER A 41 32.30 -50.49 -20.39
N THR A 42 32.82 -51.26 -21.34
CA THR A 42 32.09 -51.90 -22.45
C THR A 42 32.14 -53.42 -22.32
N ALA A 43 32.58 -53.93 -21.16
CA ALA A 43 32.83 -55.35 -20.92
C ALA A 43 31.65 -56.02 -20.18
N THR A 44 31.58 -57.34 -20.32
CA THR A 44 30.64 -58.21 -19.60
C THR A 44 31.43 -59.09 -18.64
N GLY A 45 30.78 -59.72 -17.66
CA GLY A 45 31.44 -60.52 -16.64
C GLY A 45 31.33 -59.90 -15.25
N SER A 46 32.37 -60.02 -14.40
CA SER A 46 32.30 -59.56 -13.00
C SER A 46 32.64 -58.08 -12.83
N TRP A 47 31.85 -57.35 -12.04
CA TRP A 47 32.16 -55.98 -11.59
C TRP A 47 33.52 -55.89 -10.90
N SER A 48 33.89 -56.93 -10.15
CA SER A 48 35.13 -56.98 -9.36
C SER A 48 36.39 -57.31 -10.17
N ASP A 49 36.27 -57.57 -11.48
CA ASP A 49 37.41 -57.77 -12.35
C ASP A 49 37.93 -56.42 -12.86
N SER A 50 39.13 -56.02 -12.43
CA SER A 50 39.73 -54.73 -12.79
C SER A 50 40.03 -54.58 -14.28
N SER A 51 40.11 -55.68 -15.04
CA SER A 51 40.31 -55.65 -16.49
C SER A 51 39.06 -55.25 -17.27
N ASN A 52 37.88 -55.28 -16.64
CA ASN A 52 36.62 -54.86 -17.24
C ASN A 52 36.42 -53.34 -17.26
N TRP A 53 37.34 -52.58 -16.66
CA TRP A 53 37.25 -51.13 -16.52
C TRP A 53 38.45 -50.41 -17.15
N ALA A 54 38.20 -49.21 -17.66
CA ALA A 54 39.22 -48.32 -18.21
C ALA A 54 39.14 -46.95 -17.50
N PRO A 55 40.22 -46.49 -16.81
CA PRO A 55 41.50 -47.17 -16.60
C PRO A 55 41.36 -48.47 -15.77
N VAL A 56 42.34 -49.37 -15.86
CA VAL A 56 42.33 -50.65 -15.14
C VAL A 56 42.23 -50.41 -13.63
N GLY A 57 41.16 -50.92 -13.02
CA GLY A 57 40.80 -50.71 -11.62
C GLY A 57 39.35 -51.12 -11.37
N VAL A 58 38.90 -51.15 -10.12
CA VAL A 58 37.49 -51.40 -9.80
C VAL A 58 36.92 -50.11 -9.21
N PRO A 59 35.79 -49.56 -9.71
CA PRO A 59 35.19 -48.35 -9.16
C PRO A 59 34.80 -48.56 -7.70
N GLY A 60 35.23 -47.64 -6.83
CA GLY A 60 34.91 -47.64 -5.40
C GLY A 60 33.94 -46.52 -4.98
N PRO A 61 33.74 -46.34 -3.66
CA PRO A 61 32.72 -45.43 -3.11
C PRO A 61 32.87 -43.95 -3.46
N GLY A 62 34.05 -43.51 -3.93
CA GLY A 62 34.30 -42.13 -4.36
C GLY A 62 34.31 -41.95 -5.88
N ASP A 63 34.10 -43.02 -6.65
CA ASP A 63 34.36 -43.05 -8.09
C ASP A 63 33.09 -43.01 -8.94
N THR A 64 33.26 -42.73 -10.23
CA THR A 64 32.21 -42.76 -11.24
C THR A 64 32.38 -43.98 -12.13
N ALA A 65 31.35 -44.82 -12.22
CA ALA A 65 31.29 -45.98 -13.11
C ALA A 65 30.38 -45.68 -14.31
N LEU A 66 30.91 -45.84 -15.53
CA LEU A 66 30.21 -45.56 -16.79
C LEU A 66 30.06 -46.84 -17.60
N LEU A 67 28.86 -47.43 -17.60
CA LEU A 67 28.50 -48.56 -18.45
C LEU A 67 27.98 -48.05 -19.77
N LYS A 68 28.76 -48.26 -20.84
CA LYS A 68 28.48 -47.72 -22.17
C LYS A 68 27.72 -48.75 -23.01
N ASP A 69 28.41 -49.46 -23.91
CA ASP A 69 27.81 -50.43 -24.82
C ASP A 69 28.29 -51.85 -24.51
N ASN A 70 27.98 -52.34 -23.30
CA ASN A 70 28.40 -53.67 -22.86
C ASN A 70 27.38 -54.77 -23.16
N SER A 71 26.17 -54.44 -23.64
CA SER A 71 25.19 -55.41 -24.15
C SER A 71 24.26 -54.74 -25.14
N PRO A 72 24.15 -55.19 -26.40
CA PRO A 72 23.34 -54.52 -27.42
C PRO A 72 21.82 -54.86 -27.39
N ALA A 73 21.34 -55.67 -26.42
CA ALA A 73 19.90 -55.98 -26.28
C ALA A 73 19.50 -56.39 -24.85
N ALA A 74 18.23 -56.17 -24.50
CA ALA A 74 17.60 -56.71 -23.29
C ALA A 74 17.73 -58.25 -23.25
N GLY A 75 18.20 -58.80 -22.14
CA GLY A 75 18.43 -60.26 -22.00
C GLY A 75 19.82 -60.78 -22.44
N GLY A 76 20.71 -59.93 -22.98
CA GLY A 76 22.10 -60.29 -23.38
C GLY A 76 23.15 -60.39 -22.26
N PRO A 77 24.44 -60.65 -22.51
CA PRO A 77 25.43 -60.76 -21.43
C PRO A 77 25.59 -59.43 -20.66
N ALA A 78 25.81 -59.46 -19.35
CA ALA A 78 25.85 -58.26 -18.50
C ALA A 78 27.16 -58.15 -17.70
N LEU A 79 27.48 -56.94 -17.22
CA LEU A 79 28.36 -56.81 -16.06
C LEU A 79 27.56 -57.20 -14.82
N THR A 80 28.14 -58.01 -13.94
CA THR A 80 27.43 -58.70 -12.84
C THR A 80 28.09 -58.37 -11.51
N LEU A 81 27.32 -58.02 -10.48
CA LEU A 81 27.86 -57.85 -9.13
C LEU A 81 28.29 -59.20 -8.54
N ALA A 82 29.40 -59.18 -7.79
CA ALA A 82 29.92 -60.34 -7.08
C ALA A 82 29.78 -60.22 -5.54
N GLY A 83 29.21 -59.11 -5.07
CA GLY A 83 29.03 -58.74 -3.67
C GLY A 83 28.30 -57.40 -3.56
N ASP A 84 27.90 -57.04 -2.34
CA ASP A 84 27.38 -55.70 -2.05
C ASP A 84 28.41 -54.65 -2.47
N THR A 85 27.96 -53.67 -3.25
CA THR A 85 28.83 -52.74 -3.96
C THR A 85 28.44 -51.32 -3.65
N THR A 86 29.44 -50.46 -3.40
CA THR A 86 29.25 -49.01 -3.23
C THR A 86 30.08 -48.24 -4.24
N VAL A 87 29.45 -47.28 -4.94
CA VAL A 87 30.10 -46.40 -5.93
C VAL A 87 29.54 -44.98 -5.79
N ALA A 88 30.27 -43.92 -6.17
CA ALA A 88 29.71 -42.57 -6.03
C ALA A 88 28.62 -42.30 -7.08
N ASN A 89 29.00 -42.42 -8.35
CA ASN A 89 28.08 -42.25 -9.47
C ASN A 89 28.07 -43.52 -10.32
N LEU A 90 26.89 -44.02 -10.68
CA LEU A 90 26.74 -45.08 -11.68
C LEU A 90 25.93 -44.56 -12.84
N HIS A 91 26.47 -44.62 -14.06
CA HIS A 91 25.72 -44.37 -15.28
C HIS A 91 25.56 -45.65 -16.07
N VAL A 92 24.33 -46.00 -16.42
CA VAL A 92 23.96 -47.18 -17.21
C VAL A 92 23.41 -46.73 -18.56
N GLY A 93 24.06 -47.16 -19.64
CA GLY A 93 23.75 -46.68 -20.99
C GLY A 93 24.28 -45.28 -21.26
N ASP A 94 25.49 -44.96 -20.77
CA ASP A 94 26.17 -43.67 -20.97
C ASP A 94 26.76 -43.59 -22.39
N THR A 95 25.91 -43.30 -23.38
CA THR A 95 26.32 -43.31 -24.79
C THR A 95 25.41 -42.43 -25.64
N SER A 96 26.03 -41.73 -26.61
CA SER A 96 25.32 -40.97 -27.64
C SER A 96 25.15 -41.77 -28.93
N ILE A 97 25.57 -43.04 -28.95
CA ILE A 97 25.51 -43.89 -30.14
C ILE A 97 24.11 -44.51 -30.21
N PRO A 98 23.36 -44.30 -31.31
CA PRO A 98 22.03 -44.88 -31.47
C PRO A 98 22.09 -46.41 -31.40
N GLY A 99 21.23 -47.00 -30.56
CA GLY A 99 21.12 -48.46 -30.40
C GLY A 99 22.14 -49.11 -29.46
N SER A 100 23.07 -48.35 -28.88
CA SER A 100 23.99 -48.86 -27.85
C SER A 100 23.29 -48.94 -26.49
N SER A 101 23.65 -49.95 -25.69
CA SER A 101 23.07 -50.12 -24.36
C SER A 101 24.03 -50.60 -23.27
N GLY A 102 23.78 -50.10 -22.06
CA GLY A 102 24.49 -50.49 -20.84
C GLY A 102 23.66 -51.45 -20.02
N ARG A 103 24.28 -52.46 -19.44
CA ARG A 103 23.60 -53.49 -18.64
C ARG A 103 24.40 -53.84 -17.38
N LEU A 104 23.74 -53.76 -16.23
CA LEU A 104 24.25 -54.22 -14.93
C LEU A 104 23.27 -55.24 -14.34
N ASP A 105 23.75 -56.42 -14.00
CA ASP A 105 23.01 -57.43 -13.23
C ASP A 105 23.44 -57.36 -11.76
N LEU A 106 22.48 -57.11 -10.86
CA LEU A 106 22.72 -57.03 -9.42
C LEU A 106 23.02 -58.38 -8.79
N ASN A 107 22.63 -59.49 -9.43
CA ASN A 107 22.98 -60.86 -9.02
C ASN A 107 22.67 -61.18 -7.53
N GLY A 108 21.57 -60.64 -7.01
CA GLY A 108 21.16 -60.86 -5.61
C GLY A 108 21.78 -59.90 -4.58
N PHE A 109 22.68 -59.00 -4.98
CA PHE A 109 23.42 -58.10 -4.08
C PHE A 109 22.83 -56.69 -3.99
N VAL A 110 23.23 -55.96 -2.96
CA VAL A 110 22.87 -54.55 -2.76
C VAL A 110 23.83 -53.63 -3.51
N LEU A 111 23.29 -52.75 -4.33
CA LEU A 111 24.02 -51.64 -4.92
C LEU A 111 23.71 -50.34 -4.18
N THR A 112 24.72 -49.69 -3.62
CA THR A 112 24.57 -48.36 -3.03
C THR A 112 25.32 -47.34 -3.88
N THR A 113 24.63 -46.30 -4.36
CA THR A 113 25.33 -45.12 -4.88
C THR A 113 25.39 -44.04 -3.81
N THR A 114 26.53 -43.39 -3.62
CA THR A 114 26.63 -42.30 -2.61
C THR A 114 26.18 -40.95 -3.16
N ASN A 115 26.12 -40.80 -4.48
CA ASN A 115 25.66 -39.57 -5.15
C ASN A 115 24.47 -39.87 -6.07
N SER A 116 24.67 -40.62 -7.16
CA SER A 116 23.61 -40.78 -8.17
C SER A 116 23.68 -42.09 -8.95
N LEU A 117 22.51 -42.53 -9.41
CA LEU A 117 22.32 -43.54 -10.44
C LEU A 117 21.65 -42.87 -11.66
N THR A 118 22.31 -42.88 -12.81
CA THR A 118 21.76 -42.35 -14.06
C THR A 118 21.54 -43.47 -15.07
N VAL A 119 20.38 -43.51 -15.71
CA VAL A 119 20.01 -44.45 -16.76
C VAL A 119 19.72 -43.67 -18.04
N GLY A 120 20.34 -44.08 -19.14
CA GLY A 120 20.06 -43.55 -20.48
C GLY A 120 20.63 -42.16 -20.78
N ARG A 121 21.78 -41.82 -20.17
CA ARG A 121 22.44 -40.54 -20.43
C ARG A 121 22.85 -40.43 -21.91
N PHE A 122 22.63 -39.25 -22.49
CA PHE A 122 22.92 -38.95 -23.91
C PHE A 122 22.10 -39.75 -24.95
N GLY A 123 21.02 -40.41 -24.53
CA GLY A 123 20.10 -41.12 -25.43
C GLY A 123 20.27 -42.65 -25.47
N GLY A 124 21.29 -43.19 -24.78
CA GLY A 124 21.50 -44.63 -24.65
C GLY A 124 20.36 -45.34 -23.90
N VAL A 125 20.33 -46.67 -24.00
CA VAL A 125 19.40 -47.51 -23.25
C VAL A 125 20.15 -48.21 -22.12
N GLY A 126 19.60 -48.19 -20.90
CA GLY A 126 20.21 -48.78 -19.72
C GLY A 126 19.30 -49.83 -19.09
N PHE A 127 19.89 -50.98 -18.75
CA PHE A 127 19.21 -52.08 -18.08
C PHE A 127 19.88 -52.37 -16.74
N LEU A 128 19.08 -52.35 -15.68
CA LEU A 128 19.48 -52.88 -14.39
C LEU A 128 18.69 -54.18 -14.16
N ASP A 129 19.35 -55.30 -13.93
CA ASP A 129 18.73 -56.62 -13.89
C ASP A 129 19.12 -57.41 -12.65
N GLY A 130 18.71 -58.67 -12.58
CA GLY A 130 18.88 -59.51 -11.38
C GLY A 130 17.86 -59.22 -10.29
N ARG A 131 16.79 -58.49 -10.65
CA ARG A 131 15.75 -57.95 -9.78
C ARG A 131 14.41 -58.71 -9.86
N SER A 132 14.38 -59.89 -10.48
CA SER A 132 13.14 -60.64 -10.69
C SER A 132 12.43 -60.93 -9.36
N SER A 133 11.13 -60.61 -9.32
CA SER A 133 10.19 -60.68 -8.19
C SER A 133 10.58 -61.66 -7.06
N GLY A 134 11.14 -61.12 -5.98
CA GLY A 134 11.37 -61.84 -4.71
C GLY A 134 12.83 -62.14 -4.33
N GLY A 135 13.83 -61.60 -5.03
CA GLY A 135 15.25 -61.69 -4.65
C GLY A 135 15.71 -60.65 -3.62
N THR A 136 16.90 -60.82 -3.03
CA THR A 136 17.53 -59.84 -2.10
C THR A 136 18.21 -58.66 -2.80
N ALA A 137 18.29 -58.69 -4.13
CA ALA A 137 18.88 -57.63 -4.93
C ALA A 137 18.05 -56.35 -4.81
N LYS A 138 18.69 -55.26 -4.42
CA LYS A 138 18.08 -53.94 -4.33
C LYS A 138 19.13 -52.86 -4.55
N PHE A 139 18.70 -51.65 -4.87
CA PHE A 139 19.60 -50.51 -4.84
C PHE A 139 19.13 -49.39 -3.92
N LEU A 140 20.11 -48.63 -3.42
CA LEU A 140 19.93 -47.45 -2.60
C LEU A 140 20.66 -46.30 -3.28
N THR A 141 19.94 -45.25 -3.64
CA THR A 141 20.52 -44.06 -4.26
C THR A 141 19.93 -42.76 -3.70
N PRO A 142 20.75 -41.74 -3.46
CA PRO A 142 20.24 -40.40 -3.19
C PRO A 142 19.49 -39.81 -4.39
N GLU A 143 19.86 -40.17 -5.61
CA GLU A 143 19.28 -39.60 -6.82
C GLU A 143 19.28 -40.60 -7.98
N LEU A 144 18.10 -40.95 -8.45
CA LEU A 144 17.89 -41.72 -9.68
C LEU A 144 17.51 -40.76 -10.80
N SER A 145 18.23 -40.79 -11.93
CA SER A 145 17.87 -40.03 -13.13
C SER A 145 17.66 -40.97 -14.32
N VAL A 146 16.44 -41.07 -14.83
CA VAL A 146 16.10 -41.92 -15.98
C VAL A 146 15.76 -41.03 -17.17
N ASN A 147 16.48 -41.21 -18.27
CA ASN A 147 16.39 -40.36 -19.44
C ASN A 147 16.16 -41.17 -20.71
N SER A 148 15.64 -40.54 -21.76
CA SER A 148 15.45 -41.08 -23.12
C SER A 148 14.27 -42.04 -23.24
N ALA A 149 13.46 -41.86 -24.30
CA ALA A 149 12.22 -42.60 -24.56
C ALA A 149 12.38 -44.12 -24.73
N GLY A 150 13.61 -44.62 -24.90
CA GLY A 150 13.90 -46.05 -24.90
C GLY A 150 14.03 -46.69 -23.51
N ASN A 151 13.97 -45.90 -22.44
CA ASN A 151 14.19 -46.38 -21.07
C ASN A 151 12.90 -46.50 -20.28
N LEU A 152 12.56 -47.73 -19.93
CA LEU A 152 11.60 -48.09 -18.91
C LEU A 152 12.39 -48.59 -17.69
N PHE A 153 12.23 -47.93 -16.55
CA PHE A 153 12.91 -48.30 -15.32
C PHE A 153 11.91 -48.62 -14.21
N ILE A 154 11.90 -49.88 -13.79
CA ILE A 154 11.02 -50.36 -12.71
C ILE A 154 11.79 -50.32 -11.39
N LEU A 155 11.21 -49.66 -10.39
CA LEU A 155 11.59 -49.72 -8.98
C LEU A 155 10.81 -50.85 -8.32
N PHE A 156 11.51 -51.92 -7.92
CA PHE A 156 10.89 -53.07 -7.25
C PHE A 156 10.81 -52.84 -5.73
N ASP A 157 10.06 -53.69 -5.03
CA ASP A 157 10.06 -53.66 -3.56
C ASP A 157 11.50 -53.80 -3.00
N GLY A 158 11.83 -52.94 -2.04
CA GLY A 158 13.17 -52.84 -1.46
C GLY A 158 14.16 -51.92 -2.19
N ASP A 159 13.91 -51.53 -3.45
CA ASP A 159 14.65 -50.44 -4.11
C ASP A 159 14.27 -49.10 -3.47
N ARG A 160 15.25 -48.21 -3.24
CA ARG A 160 15.00 -46.86 -2.71
C ARG A 160 15.82 -45.81 -3.43
N ALA A 161 15.12 -44.83 -4.01
CA ALA A 161 15.68 -43.58 -4.48
C ALA A 161 15.18 -42.44 -3.59
N ALA A 162 16.08 -41.61 -3.04
CA ALA A 162 15.60 -40.43 -2.31
C ALA A 162 14.93 -39.46 -3.30
N ARG A 163 15.60 -39.13 -4.40
CA ARG A 163 15.03 -38.34 -5.51
C ARG A 163 14.93 -39.14 -6.80
N VAL A 164 13.87 -38.91 -7.57
CA VAL A 164 13.71 -39.45 -8.92
C VAL A 164 13.54 -38.32 -9.92
N ASN A 165 14.41 -38.27 -10.92
CA ASN A 165 14.28 -37.43 -12.10
C ASN A 165 13.90 -38.28 -13.30
N VAL A 166 12.78 -37.96 -13.95
CA VAL A 166 12.35 -38.63 -15.19
C VAL A 166 12.42 -37.62 -16.33
N GLY A 167 13.14 -37.97 -17.39
CA GLY A 167 13.49 -37.02 -18.44
C GLY A 167 13.41 -37.62 -19.84
N SER A 168 13.27 -36.73 -20.82
CA SER A 168 13.43 -37.01 -22.25
C SER A 168 12.60 -38.20 -22.76
N GLY A 169 11.37 -38.36 -22.27
CA GLY A 169 10.41 -39.38 -22.70
C GLY A 169 10.54 -40.72 -21.98
N ALA A 170 11.42 -40.82 -20.97
CA ALA A 170 11.58 -42.05 -20.19
C ALA A 170 10.34 -42.38 -19.36
N THR A 171 10.21 -43.65 -18.98
CA THR A 171 9.19 -44.13 -18.03
C THR A 171 9.86 -44.69 -16.78
N VAL A 172 9.34 -44.32 -15.62
CA VAL A 172 9.67 -44.95 -14.33
C VAL A 172 8.41 -45.56 -13.75
N GLU A 173 8.47 -46.82 -13.34
CA GLU A 173 7.40 -47.50 -12.61
C GLU A 173 7.83 -47.69 -11.15
N THR A 174 6.92 -47.44 -10.21
CA THR A 174 7.09 -47.77 -8.78
C THR A 174 6.21 -48.95 -8.40
N SER A 175 6.57 -49.69 -7.37
CA SER A 175 5.80 -50.85 -6.88
C SER A 175 5.59 -50.86 -5.36
N SER A 176 6.15 -49.88 -4.64
CA SER A 176 6.11 -49.79 -3.18
C SER A 176 6.23 -48.32 -2.75
N VAL A 177 5.52 -47.94 -1.69
CA VAL A 177 5.60 -46.61 -1.06
C VAL A 177 7.03 -46.19 -0.67
N ASP A 178 7.91 -47.16 -0.41
CA ASP A 178 9.30 -46.92 -0.01
C ASP A 178 10.25 -46.62 -1.19
N ASN A 179 9.76 -46.72 -2.44
CA ASN A 179 10.60 -46.55 -3.63
C ASN A 179 11.12 -45.12 -3.80
N VAL A 180 10.32 -44.11 -3.46
CA VAL A 180 10.69 -42.70 -3.56
C VAL A 180 10.28 -41.96 -2.28
N THR A 181 11.23 -41.25 -1.64
CA THR A 181 11.01 -40.73 -0.28
C THR A 181 11.21 -39.22 -0.13
N VAL A 182 12.00 -38.59 -1.00
CA VAL A 182 12.33 -37.15 -0.88
C VAL A 182 11.59 -36.33 -1.93
N GLY A 183 11.84 -36.54 -3.22
CA GLY A 183 11.22 -35.69 -4.24
C GLY A 183 11.23 -36.29 -5.63
N VAL A 184 10.34 -35.79 -6.49
CA VAL A 184 10.18 -36.23 -7.87
C VAL A 184 10.22 -35.03 -8.79
N PHE A 185 11.03 -35.11 -9.84
CA PHE A 185 11.05 -34.15 -10.93
C PHE A 185 10.85 -34.85 -12.26
N ILE A 186 9.76 -34.55 -12.95
CA ILE A 186 9.44 -35.12 -14.26
C ILE A 186 9.55 -34.00 -15.27
N SER A 187 10.35 -34.21 -16.32
CA SER A 187 10.68 -33.17 -17.28
C SER A 187 10.71 -33.67 -18.71
N SER A 188 10.61 -32.74 -19.67
CA SER A 188 10.71 -33.00 -21.11
C SER A 188 9.53 -33.78 -21.70
N GLN A 189 9.58 -34.03 -23.01
CA GLN A 189 8.45 -34.51 -23.82
C GLN A 189 8.09 -35.96 -23.51
N GLY A 190 6.89 -36.19 -22.97
CA GLY A 190 6.30 -37.53 -22.82
C GLY A 190 6.92 -38.40 -21.72
N SER A 191 7.64 -37.81 -20.78
CA SER A 191 8.15 -38.53 -19.61
C SER A 191 7.01 -38.95 -18.69
N LEU A 192 7.08 -40.17 -18.16
CA LEU A 192 6.03 -40.79 -17.36
C LEU A 192 6.59 -41.34 -16.04
N LEU A 193 5.94 -40.98 -14.93
CA LEU A 193 6.04 -41.73 -13.68
C LEU A 193 4.73 -42.50 -13.50
N ASP A 194 4.83 -43.82 -13.43
CA ASP A 194 3.71 -44.74 -13.27
C ASP A 194 3.73 -45.33 -11.85
N LEU A 195 2.65 -45.11 -11.09
CA LEU A 195 2.57 -45.50 -9.69
C LEU A 195 1.95 -46.89 -9.53
N GLY A 196 2.66 -47.79 -8.86
CA GLY A 196 2.12 -49.09 -8.43
C GLY A 196 1.76 -49.16 -6.94
N ASP A 197 1.99 -48.08 -6.20
CA ASP A 197 1.60 -47.87 -4.80
C ASP A 197 1.53 -46.36 -4.49
N ASP A 198 1.13 -45.98 -3.28
CA ASP A 198 1.06 -44.58 -2.83
C ASP A 198 2.43 -43.88 -2.90
N LEU A 199 2.43 -42.61 -3.30
CA LEU A 199 3.63 -41.78 -3.38
C LEU A 199 3.72 -40.84 -2.17
N VAL A 200 4.72 -41.02 -1.32
CA VAL A 200 4.91 -40.20 -0.11
C VAL A 200 6.28 -39.50 -0.11
N LEU A 201 6.28 -38.19 -0.33
CA LEU A 201 7.48 -37.36 -0.49
C LEU A 201 7.64 -36.38 0.68
N SER A 202 8.86 -36.26 1.21
CA SER A 202 9.20 -35.22 2.19
C SER A 202 9.43 -33.83 1.57
N GLU A 203 9.61 -33.76 0.25
CA GLU A 203 9.76 -32.54 -0.55
C GLU A 203 8.80 -32.55 -1.75
N ASP A 204 9.23 -32.07 -2.91
CA ASP A 204 8.33 -31.60 -3.97
C ASP A 204 8.07 -32.70 -5.01
N LEU A 205 6.84 -32.72 -5.51
CA LEU A 205 6.49 -33.33 -6.79
C LEU A 205 6.41 -32.21 -7.84
N ASP A 206 7.26 -32.27 -8.85
CA ASP A 206 7.38 -31.21 -9.84
C ASP A 206 7.35 -31.76 -11.28
N ILE A 207 6.30 -31.39 -12.01
CA ILE A 207 5.95 -31.96 -13.31
C ILE A 207 6.05 -30.87 -14.38
N ARG A 208 7.04 -30.97 -15.28
CA ARG A 208 7.38 -29.93 -16.27
C ARG A 208 7.66 -30.50 -17.67
N GLY A 209 6.60 -30.78 -18.42
CA GLY A 209 6.66 -31.15 -19.83
C GLY A 209 6.47 -29.96 -20.76
N THR A 210 6.09 -30.26 -22.01
CA THR A 210 5.78 -29.25 -23.03
C THR A 210 4.33 -29.33 -23.45
N ALA A 211 3.77 -28.25 -24.01
CA ALA A 211 2.38 -28.23 -24.45
C ALA A 211 2.03 -29.31 -25.50
N ALA A 212 3.01 -29.76 -26.30
CA ALA A 212 2.79 -30.82 -27.28
C ALA A 212 2.85 -32.23 -26.67
N MET A 213 3.61 -32.39 -25.58
CA MET A 213 3.84 -33.67 -24.90
C MET A 213 4.04 -33.41 -23.41
N PRO A 214 2.96 -33.42 -22.61
CA PRO A 214 3.05 -33.15 -21.18
C PRO A 214 3.88 -34.21 -20.47
N ALA A 215 4.53 -33.80 -19.39
CA ALA A 215 5.09 -34.73 -18.42
C ALA A 215 3.95 -35.25 -17.56
N THR A 216 3.94 -36.55 -17.26
CA THR A 216 2.77 -37.20 -16.69
C THR A 216 3.15 -37.99 -15.44
N VAL A 217 2.32 -37.88 -14.40
CA VAL A 217 2.21 -38.90 -13.35
C VAL A 217 0.92 -39.67 -13.61
N ASP A 218 1.01 -40.96 -13.89
CA ASP A 218 -0.16 -41.85 -13.82
C ASP A 218 -0.18 -42.48 -12.42
N ALA A 219 -1.20 -42.14 -11.66
CA ALA A 219 -1.29 -42.55 -10.26
C ALA A 219 -2.05 -43.87 -10.06
N ASN A 220 -2.72 -44.44 -11.07
CA ASN A 220 -3.45 -45.72 -10.99
C ASN A 220 -4.40 -45.92 -9.78
N GLY A 221 -4.94 -44.83 -9.24
CA GLY A 221 -5.84 -44.80 -8.09
C GLY A 221 -5.13 -44.62 -6.75
N HIS A 222 -3.81 -44.54 -6.75
CA HIS A 222 -2.98 -44.33 -5.55
C HIS A 222 -2.95 -42.87 -5.09
N ASP A 223 -2.70 -42.70 -3.79
CA ASP A 223 -2.62 -41.40 -3.15
C ASP A 223 -1.25 -40.76 -3.38
N ILE A 224 -1.23 -39.43 -3.47
CA ILE A 224 -0.01 -38.63 -3.61
C ILE A 224 0.08 -37.67 -2.42
N THR A 225 1.14 -37.81 -1.63
CA THR A 225 1.48 -36.91 -0.55
C THR A 225 2.84 -36.27 -0.83
N ALA A 226 2.90 -34.94 -0.86
CA ALA A 226 4.15 -34.21 -1.09
C ALA A 226 4.17 -32.89 -0.30
N ARG A 227 5.35 -32.33 -0.10
CA ARG A 227 5.50 -30.99 0.49
C ARG A 227 4.82 -29.96 -0.38
N ASP A 228 5.20 -29.92 -1.65
CA ASP A 228 4.63 -29.05 -2.68
C ASP A 228 4.31 -29.89 -3.92
N VAL A 229 3.16 -29.63 -4.55
CA VAL A 229 2.73 -30.28 -5.79
C VAL A 229 2.68 -29.24 -6.90
N PHE A 230 3.58 -29.34 -7.87
CA PHE A 230 3.68 -28.42 -8.98
C PHE A 230 3.32 -29.11 -10.30
N VAL A 231 2.23 -28.67 -10.92
CA VAL A 231 1.74 -29.17 -12.21
C VAL A 231 1.99 -28.10 -13.27
N GLY A 232 3.05 -28.28 -14.08
CA GLY A 232 3.38 -27.38 -15.19
C GLY A 232 4.11 -26.09 -14.79
N ARG A 233 4.79 -26.05 -13.64
CA ARG A 233 5.45 -24.84 -13.10
C ARG A 233 6.27 -24.07 -14.14
N PHE A 234 6.28 -22.73 -14.03
CA PHE A 234 6.97 -21.82 -14.95
C PHE A 234 6.45 -21.88 -16.40
N GLY A 235 5.16 -22.14 -16.57
CA GLY A 235 4.50 -22.23 -17.88
C GLY A 235 4.76 -23.52 -18.66
N ALA A 236 5.39 -24.52 -18.03
CA ALA A 236 5.48 -25.87 -18.56
C ALA A 236 4.08 -26.54 -18.57
N SER A 237 3.97 -27.72 -19.19
CA SER A 237 2.72 -28.50 -19.16
C SER A 237 2.92 -29.78 -18.37
N GLY A 238 2.04 -30.07 -17.43
CA GLY A 238 2.07 -31.27 -16.62
C GLY A 238 0.68 -31.85 -16.44
N GLU A 239 0.63 -33.16 -16.24
CA GLU A 239 -0.62 -33.90 -16.00
C GLU A 239 -0.44 -34.89 -14.84
N ILE A 240 -1.53 -35.05 -14.07
CA ILE A 240 -1.68 -36.15 -13.12
C ILE A 240 -2.95 -36.90 -13.54
N LEU A 241 -2.79 -38.15 -13.93
CA LEU A 241 -3.86 -39.02 -14.41
C LEU A 241 -4.24 -40.05 -13.35
N ASN A 242 -5.47 -40.55 -13.44
CA ASN A 242 -6.00 -41.66 -12.62
C ASN A 242 -5.64 -41.54 -11.13
N ARG A 243 -5.72 -40.35 -10.55
CA ARG A 243 -5.27 -40.13 -9.17
C ARG A 243 -6.26 -40.61 -8.12
N GLY A 244 -5.72 -41.07 -6.99
CA GLY A 244 -6.39 -41.06 -5.69
C GLY A 244 -6.40 -39.66 -5.08
N THR A 245 -6.23 -39.61 -3.77
CA THR A 245 -6.20 -38.38 -2.96
C THR A 245 -4.86 -37.65 -3.11
N ILE A 246 -4.92 -36.33 -3.24
CA ILE A 246 -3.74 -35.47 -3.16
C ILE A 246 -3.67 -34.78 -1.80
N THR A 247 -2.53 -34.93 -1.13
CA THR A 247 -2.18 -34.20 0.10
C THR A 247 -0.95 -33.35 -0.16
N ALA A 248 -1.15 -32.05 -0.41
CA ALA A 248 -0.08 -31.06 -0.46
C ALA A 248 0.13 -30.46 0.94
N MET A 249 1.24 -30.81 1.59
CA MET A 249 1.54 -30.33 2.96
C MET A 249 1.81 -28.83 3.03
N ARG A 250 2.05 -28.18 1.88
CA ARG A 250 2.20 -26.73 1.75
C ARG A 250 1.42 -26.23 0.54
N ASN A 251 1.98 -26.33 -0.65
CA ASN A 251 1.45 -25.62 -1.81
C ASN A 251 1.04 -26.57 -2.94
N LEU A 252 0.02 -26.16 -3.70
CA LEU A 252 -0.36 -26.77 -4.97
C LEU A 252 -0.44 -25.69 -6.05
N GLU A 253 0.33 -25.84 -7.12
CA GLU A 253 0.33 -24.92 -8.26
C GLU A 253 -0.13 -25.64 -9.54
N ALA A 254 -1.14 -25.09 -10.21
CA ALA A 254 -1.51 -25.47 -11.58
C ALA A 254 -1.05 -24.37 -12.54
N SER A 255 -0.10 -24.69 -13.41
CA SER A 255 0.47 -23.77 -14.39
C SER A 255 0.29 -24.30 -15.79
N ASN A 256 -0.26 -23.47 -16.70
CA ASN A 256 -0.58 -23.83 -18.09
C ASN A 256 -1.26 -25.22 -18.21
N SER A 257 -2.12 -25.52 -17.25
CA SER A 257 -2.81 -26.79 -17.05
C SER A 257 -4.17 -26.53 -16.40
N ILE A 258 -5.11 -27.46 -16.59
CA ILE A 258 -6.42 -27.41 -15.91
C ILE A 258 -6.39 -28.47 -14.82
N PHE A 259 -6.65 -28.05 -13.58
CA PHE A 259 -6.62 -28.90 -12.41
C PHE A 259 -7.86 -28.67 -11.56
N THR A 260 -8.49 -29.76 -11.10
CA THR A 260 -9.66 -29.72 -10.22
C THR A 260 -9.39 -30.59 -9.03
N LEU A 261 -9.61 -30.04 -7.84
CA LEU A 261 -9.52 -30.79 -6.58
C LEU A 261 -10.79 -31.62 -6.38
N ASN A 262 -10.60 -32.79 -5.79
CA ASN A 262 -11.65 -33.71 -5.37
C ASN A 262 -11.94 -33.48 -3.88
N PRO A 263 -13.08 -33.95 -3.36
CA PRO A 263 -13.43 -33.78 -1.94
C PRO A 263 -12.43 -34.34 -0.93
N SER A 264 -11.64 -35.35 -1.30
CA SER A 264 -10.62 -35.93 -0.43
C SER A 264 -9.29 -35.16 -0.45
N ASP A 265 -9.08 -34.28 -1.43
CA ASP A 265 -7.81 -33.57 -1.58
C ASP A 265 -7.62 -32.51 -0.49
N SER A 266 -6.37 -32.26 -0.11
CA SER A 266 -6.02 -31.23 0.87
C SER A 266 -4.78 -30.43 0.47
N VAL A 267 -4.84 -29.13 0.71
CA VAL A 267 -3.72 -28.18 0.49
C VAL A 267 -3.60 -27.30 1.73
N ALA A 268 -2.51 -27.45 2.48
CA ALA A 268 -2.43 -26.87 3.81
C ALA A 268 -2.15 -25.35 3.82
N VAL A 269 -1.42 -24.82 2.83
CA VAL A 269 -0.97 -23.43 2.80
C VAL A 269 -1.54 -22.69 1.60
N GLN A 270 -1.07 -22.94 0.39
CA GLN A 270 -1.42 -22.12 -0.77
C GLN A 270 -1.86 -22.93 -1.99
N VAL A 271 -2.97 -22.52 -2.57
CA VAL A 271 -3.34 -22.89 -3.95
C VAL A 271 -2.92 -21.80 -4.91
N ALA A 272 -2.36 -22.16 -6.06
CA ALA A 272 -1.92 -21.20 -7.06
C ALA A 272 -2.30 -21.63 -8.47
N ALA A 273 -2.70 -20.67 -9.30
CA ALA A 273 -2.82 -20.86 -10.73
C ALA A 273 -1.91 -19.87 -11.45
N THR A 274 -1.05 -20.34 -12.35
CA THR A 274 -0.09 -19.46 -13.05
C THR A 274 -0.08 -19.70 -14.56
N ASN A 275 0.37 -18.73 -15.36
CA ASN A 275 0.61 -18.90 -16.81
C ASN A 275 -0.58 -19.51 -17.58
N ASN A 276 -1.78 -18.92 -17.43
CA ASN A 276 -3.06 -19.43 -17.97
C ASN A 276 -3.53 -20.78 -17.42
N GLY A 277 -2.93 -21.27 -16.34
CA GLY A 277 -3.43 -22.43 -15.60
C GLY A 277 -4.78 -22.13 -14.96
N VAL A 278 -5.60 -23.17 -14.79
CA VAL A 278 -6.91 -23.10 -14.14
C VAL A 278 -6.93 -24.09 -12.99
N LEU A 279 -7.18 -23.61 -11.77
CA LEU A 279 -7.32 -24.43 -10.58
C LEU A 279 -8.72 -24.26 -9.99
N THR A 280 -9.51 -25.33 -9.98
CA THR A 280 -10.84 -25.35 -9.38
C THR A 280 -10.80 -26.09 -8.06
N LEU A 281 -11.28 -25.45 -6.99
CA LEU A 281 -11.35 -26.03 -5.66
C LEU A 281 -12.62 -26.85 -5.49
N ASP A 282 -12.57 -27.85 -4.62
CA ASP A 282 -13.77 -28.57 -4.16
C ASP A 282 -14.40 -27.82 -2.97
N PRO A 283 -15.72 -27.93 -2.72
CA PRO A 283 -16.34 -27.32 -1.55
C PRO A 283 -15.71 -27.73 -0.20
N ALA A 284 -15.11 -28.92 -0.10
CA ALA A 284 -14.44 -29.39 1.10
C ALA A 284 -12.98 -28.90 1.23
N THR A 285 -12.40 -28.33 0.17
CA THR A 285 -11.03 -27.79 0.21
C THR A 285 -10.97 -26.59 1.15
N ALA A 286 -9.96 -26.52 2.01
CA ALA A 286 -9.72 -25.38 2.90
C ALA A 286 -8.24 -24.97 2.89
N ALA A 287 -7.85 -24.16 1.90
CA ALA A 287 -6.51 -23.59 1.83
C ALA A 287 -6.41 -22.33 2.68
N GLN A 288 -5.21 -22.00 3.17
CA GLN A 288 -5.00 -20.72 3.85
C GLN A 288 -5.00 -19.58 2.83
N ARG A 289 -4.24 -19.73 1.74
CA ARG A 289 -3.99 -18.66 0.78
C ARG A 289 -4.30 -19.10 -0.65
N ALA A 290 -4.61 -18.13 -1.51
CA ALA A 290 -4.69 -18.35 -2.94
C ALA A 290 -3.87 -17.32 -3.72
N ALA A 291 -3.33 -17.73 -4.86
CA ALA A 291 -2.67 -16.82 -5.78
C ALA A 291 -3.02 -17.10 -7.25
N THR A 292 -3.15 -16.04 -8.04
CA THR A 292 -3.22 -16.13 -9.51
C THR A 292 -2.12 -15.29 -10.12
N VAL A 293 -1.42 -15.83 -11.14
CA VAL A 293 -0.27 -15.14 -11.76
C VAL A 293 -0.30 -15.27 -13.28
N SER A 294 -0.11 -14.18 -14.01
CA SER A 294 0.07 -14.20 -15.49
C SER A 294 -0.99 -15.01 -16.24
N GLY A 295 -2.26 -14.66 -16.05
CA GLY A 295 -3.40 -15.29 -16.75
C GLY A 295 -4.00 -16.48 -15.99
N GLY A 296 -3.41 -16.84 -14.86
CA GLY A 296 -3.92 -17.92 -14.01
C GLY A 296 -5.32 -17.64 -13.50
N ARG A 297 -6.13 -18.70 -13.38
CA ARG A 297 -7.48 -18.66 -12.83
C ARG A 297 -7.61 -19.60 -11.64
N VAL A 298 -8.09 -19.08 -10.51
CA VAL A 298 -8.50 -19.92 -9.37
C VAL A 298 -10.02 -19.75 -9.19
N ASN A 299 -10.75 -20.88 -9.20
CA ASN A 299 -12.19 -20.92 -8.99
C ASN A 299 -12.48 -21.40 -7.57
N LEU A 300 -13.13 -20.55 -6.77
CA LEU A 300 -13.67 -20.89 -5.47
C LEU A 300 -15.12 -21.33 -5.66
N VAL A 301 -15.56 -22.34 -4.94
CA VAL A 301 -16.92 -22.91 -5.08
C VAL A 301 -17.71 -22.85 -3.79
N ALA A 302 -17.07 -22.56 -2.66
CA ALA A 302 -17.70 -22.45 -1.35
C ALA A 302 -16.96 -21.45 -0.45
N THR A 303 -17.69 -20.81 0.46
CA THR A 303 -17.09 -20.05 1.55
C THR A 303 -16.18 -20.94 2.39
N GLY A 304 -14.99 -20.44 2.72
CA GLY A 304 -13.98 -21.19 3.49
C GLY A 304 -12.96 -21.95 2.63
N ASN A 305 -13.12 -21.95 1.30
CA ASN A 305 -12.09 -22.44 0.39
C ASN A 305 -10.73 -21.77 0.58
N VAL A 306 -10.75 -20.47 0.88
CA VAL A 306 -9.57 -19.66 1.22
C VAL A 306 -9.93 -18.79 2.44
N THR A 307 -9.07 -18.76 3.46
CA THR A 307 -9.42 -18.18 4.79
C THR A 307 -8.42 -17.14 5.32
N VAL A 308 -7.20 -17.09 4.78
CA VAL A 308 -6.14 -16.19 5.23
C VAL A 308 -5.98 -15.01 4.28
N GLY A 309 -5.55 -15.22 3.04
CA GLY A 309 -5.33 -14.10 2.10
C GLY A 309 -5.31 -14.54 0.64
N ALA A 310 -5.57 -13.59 -0.26
CA ALA A 310 -5.60 -13.86 -1.69
C ALA A 310 -4.80 -12.80 -2.47
N GLU A 311 -4.05 -13.28 -3.45
CA GLU A 311 -3.04 -12.52 -4.18
C GLU A 311 -3.23 -12.68 -5.70
N ILE A 312 -3.81 -11.69 -6.36
CA ILE A 312 -4.18 -11.75 -7.78
C ILE A 312 -3.21 -10.87 -8.57
N PHE A 313 -2.27 -11.49 -9.28
CA PHE A 313 -1.13 -10.79 -9.89
C PHE A 313 -0.97 -10.97 -11.39
N GLY A 314 -0.53 -9.91 -12.06
CA GLY A 314 -0.12 -9.97 -13.46
C GLY A 314 -1.28 -10.03 -14.46
N GLN A 315 -0.92 -9.99 -15.74
CA GLN A 315 -1.84 -9.83 -16.87
C GLN A 315 -2.91 -10.93 -16.91
N GLY A 316 -4.19 -10.55 -16.92
CA GLY A 316 -5.31 -11.45 -17.21
C GLY A 316 -5.62 -12.49 -16.13
N SER A 317 -5.00 -12.35 -14.95
CA SER A 317 -5.25 -13.23 -13.82
C SER A 317 -6.66 -13.02 -13.27
N LEU A 318 -7.33 -14.12 -12.93
CA LEU A 318 -8.73 -14.11 -12.53
C LEU A 318 -8.96 -14.94 -11.26
N PHE A 319 -9.59 -14.32 -10.27
CA PHE A 319 -10.08 -15.00 -9.08
C PHE A 319 -11.61 -15.02 -9.14
N ASP A 320 -12.17 -16.21 -9.28
CA ASP A 320 -13.58 -16.43 -9.65
C ASP A 320 -14.32 -17.01 -8.43
N LEU A 321 -15.32 -16.29 -7.92
CA LEU A 321 -16.02 -16.63 -6.68
C LEU A 321 -17.38 -17.29 -6.95
N GLY A 322 -17.53 -18.54 -6.51
CA GLY A 322 -18.81 -19.25 -6.49
C GLY A 322 -19.66 -19.01 -5.24
N ASP A 323 -19.11 -18.39 -4.19
CA ASP A 323 -19.76 -18.11 -2.90
C ASP A 323 -19.04 -16.95 -2.18
N ASP A 324 -19.51 -16.55 -0.99
CA ASP A 324 -18.91 -15.47 -0.19
C ASP A 324 -17.43 -15.74 0.15
N LEU A 325 -16.60 -14.70 0.05
CA LEU A 325 -15.18 -14.73 0.39
C LEU A 325 -14.94 -14.09 1.76
N VAL A 326 -14.32 -14.83 2.68
CA VAL A 326 -13.98 -14.35 4.03
C VAL A 326 -12.51 -14.60 4.34
N LEU A 327 -11.72 -13.53 4.41
CA LEU A 327 -10.28 -13.55 4.65
C LEU A 327 -9.93 -12.87 5.98
N SER A 328 -9.03 -13.50 6.75
CA SER A 328 -8.48 -12.90 7.97
C SER A 328 -7.32 -11.92 7.72
N GLN A 329 -6.77 -11.90 6.51
CA GLN A 329 -5.75 -10.97 6.02
C GLN A 329 -6.21 -10.34 4.70
N ASP A 330 -5.27 -10.06 3.80
CA ASP A 330 -5.46 -9.10 2.72
C ASP A 330 -5.97 -9.79 1.45
N LEU A 331 -6.82 -9.07 0.73
CA LEU A 331 -7.13 -9.29 -0.68
C LEU A 331 -6.32 -8.27 -1.49
N ASP A 332 -5.32 -8.73 -2.22
CA ASP A 332 -4.39 -7.89 -2.97
C ASP A 332 -4.50 -8.16 -4.47
N ILE A 333 -4.96 -7.17 -5.23
CA ILE A 333 -5.26 -7.28 -6.66
C ILE A 333 -4.31 -6.35 -7.42
N ARG A 334 -3.31 -6.91 -8.11
CA ARG A 334 -2.29 -6.16 -8.84
C ARG A 334 -2.03 -6.70 -10.24
N GLY A 335 -2.65 -6.11 -11.26
CA GLY A 335 -2.37 -6.42 -12.66
C GLY A 335 -1.08 -5.78 -13.15
N SER A 336 -0.98 -5.58 -14.47
CA SER A 336 0.22 -5.01 -15.10
C SER A 336 -0.17 -3.98 -16.14
N GLY A 337 0.28 -2.73 -16.01
CA GLY A 337 0.12 -1.67 -17.01
C GLY A 337 -1.25 -1.65 -17.70
N ALA A 338 -1.31 -2.16 -18.95
CA ALA A 338 -2.51 -2.16 -19.80
C ALA A 338 -3.54 -3.27 -19.51
N ASN A 339 -3.25 -4.26 -18.66
CA ASN A 339 -4.11 -5.42 -18.44
C ASN A 339 -4.42 -5.65 -16.97
N VAL A 340 -5.71 -5.80 -16.69
CA VAL A 340 -6.31 -5.85 -15.37
C VAL A 340 -6.15 -7.23 -14.74
N ALA A 341 -5.87 -7.26 -13.44
CA ALA A 341 -6.09 -8.43 -12.59
C ALA A 341 -7.49 -8.34 -11.98
N THR A 342 -8.27 -9.41 -12.06
CA THR A 342 -9.71 -9.36 -11.83
C THR A 342 -10.12 -10.31 -10.71
N VAL A 343 -10.97 -9.83 -9.81
CA VAL A 343 -11.82 -10.68 -8.97
C VAL A 343 -13.25 -10.61 -9.54
N ASP A 344 -13.81 -11.71 -10.01
CA ASP A 344 -15.24 -11.78 -10.37
C ASP A 344 -16.00 -12.41 -9.21
N ALA A 345 -16.87 -11.62 -8.58
CA ALA A 345 -17.53 -12.01 -7.35
C ALA A 345 -18.93 -12.61 -7.55
N HIS A 346 -19.50 -12.55 -8.77
CA HIS A 346 -20.80 -13.17 -9.09
C HIS A 346 -21.99 -12.88 -8.13
N GLY A 347 -21.98 -11.73 -7.47
CA GLY A 347 -22.98 -11.24 -6.52
C GLY A 347 -22.63 -11.54 -5.06
N ASN A 348 -21.54 -12.27 -4.82
CA ASN A 348 -21.10 -12.69 -3.49
C ASN A 348 -20.40 -11.56 -2.74
N ASN A 349 -20.46 -11.63 -1.42
CA ASN A 349 -19.83 -10.68 -0.51
C ASN A 349 -18.34 -10.96 -0.34
N ILE A 350 -17.58 -9.90 -0.10
CA ILE A 350 -16.14 -9.97 0.16
C ILE A 350 -15.85 -9.38 1.53
N THR A 351 -15.28 -10.17 2.41
CA THR A 351 -14.75 -9.72 3.70
C THR A 351 -13.24 -9.96 3.73
N ALA A 352 -12.45 -8.94 4.04
CA ALA A 352 -11.01 -9.04 4.20
C ALA A 352 -10.50 -8.06 5.26
N ARG A 353 -9.25 -8.23 5.70
CA ARG A 353 -8.55 -7.22 6.51
C ARG A 353 -8.34 -5.96 5.70
N ASP A 354 -7.63 -6.11 4.61
CA ASP A 354 -7.37 -5.05 3.65
C ASP A 354 -7.88 -5.46 2.28
N VAL A 355 -8.59 -4.55 1.60
CA VAL A 355 -9.00 -4.71 0.20
C VAL A 355 -8.19 -3.74 -0.64
N LEU A 356 -7.23 -4.26 -1.40
CA LEU A 356 -6.23 -3.47 -2.11
C LEU A 356 -6.41 -3.67 -3.62
N VAL A 357 -6.95 -2.66 -4.30
CA VAL A 357 -7.27 -2.71 -5.73
C VAL A 357 -6.26 -1.87 -6.51
N GLY A 358 -5.46 -2.52 -7.37
CA GLY A 358 -4.49 -1.86 -8.23
C GLY A 358 -3.26 -1.30 -7.51
N ARG A 359 -2.95 -1.80 -6.29
CA ARG A 359 -1.88 -1.30 -5.43
C ARG A 359 -0.55 -1.09 -6.18
N PHE A 360 0.17 -0.03 -5.82
CA PHE A 360 1.41 0.43 -6.50
C PHE A 360 1.20 0.90 -7.94
N GLY A 361 -0.01 1.37 -8.28
CA GLY A 361 -0.34 1.88 -9.62
C GLY A 361 -0.50 0.77 -10.67
N SER A 362 -0.81 -0.44 -10.23
CA SER A 362 -1.16 -1.56 -11.09
C SER A 362 -2.63 -1.49 -11.52
N ALA A 363 -3.03 -2.29 -12.52
CA ALA A 363 -4.42 -2.36 -12.97
C ALA A 363 -5.15 -3.47 -12.21
N GLY A 364 -6.14 -3.13 -11.39
CA GLY A 364 -6.95 -4.11 -10.65
C GLY A 364 -8.43 -3.77 -10.70
N GLU A 365 -9.29 -4.78 -10.67
CA GLU A 365 -10.74 -4.59 -10.62
C GLU A 365 -11.44 -5.69 -9.82
N ILE A 366 -12.61 -5.35 -9.29
CA ILE A 366 -13.57 -6.29 -8.71
C ILE A 366 -14.86 -6.15 -9.51
N LEU A 367 -15.30 -7.23 -10.14
CA LEU A 367 -16.53 -7.29 -10.94
C LEU A 367 -17.65 -7.98 -10.18
N ASN A 368 -18.88 -7.61 -10.52
CA ASN A 368 -20.11 -8.27 -10.07
C ASN A 368 -20.14 -8.56 -8.57
N ARG A 369 -19.70 -7.63 -7.72
CA ARG A 369 -19.65 -7.85 -6.27
C ARG A 369 -20.99 -7.64 -5.58
N GLY A 370 -21.20 -8.38 -4.49
CA GLY A 370 -22.11 -8.02 -3.43
C GLY A 370 -21.51 -6.91 -2.54
N THR A 371 -21.67 -7.04 -1.23
CA THR A 371 -21.10 -6.08 -0.27
C THR A 371 -19.62 -6.33 -0.01
N ILE A 372 -18.88 -5.27 0.28
CA ILE A 372 -17.49 -5.31 0.76
C ILE A 372 -17.44 -4.95 2.23
N THR A 373 -16.78 -5.79 3.02
CA THR A 373 -16.42 -5.50 4.41
C THR A 373 -14.91 -5.53 4.55
N ALA A 374 -14.29 -4.34 4.55
CA ALA A 374 -12.87 -4.17 4.89
C ALA A 374 -12.75 -3.93 6.40
N THR A 375 -12.26 -4.92 7.13
CA THR A 375 -12.13 -4.84 8.60
C THR A 375 -10.99 -3.93 9.06
N ARG A 376 -10.18 -3.42 8.12
CA ARG A 376 -9.16 -2.40 8.36
C ARG A 376 -9.15 -1.36 7.24
N ASN A 377 -8.49 -1.62 6.10
CA ASN A 377 -8.31 -0.62 5.06
C ASN A 377 -8.91 -1.02 3.71
N LEU A 378 -9.29 -0.02 2.91
CA LEU A 378 -9.58 -0.18 1.49
C LEU A 378 -8.77 0.83 0.68
N GLU A 379 -8.01 0.36 -0.30
CA GLU A 379 -7.21 1.20 -1.20
C GLU A 379 -7.65 0.99 -2.65
N ALA A 380 -7.97 2.09 -3.34
CA ALA A 380 -8.12 2.14 -4.80
C ALA A 380 -6.90 2.84 -5.41
N SER A 381 -6.06 2.10 -6.11
CA SER A 381 -4.84 2.59 -6.73
C SER A 381 -4.90 2.42 -8.25
N ASN A 382 -4.66 3.48 -9.01
CA ASN A 382 -4.79 3.51 -10.49
C ASN A 382 -6.08 2.81 -11.01
N SER A 383 -7.17 2.96 -10.26
CA SER A 383 -8.46 2.32 -10.49
C SER A 383 -9.58 3.27 -10.06
N ILE A 384 -10.75 3.15 -10.67
CA ILE A 384 -11.95 3.85 -10.24
C ILE A 384 -12.77 2.86 -9.43
N PHE A 385 -13.04 3.21 -8.17
CA PHE A 385 -13.77 2.37 -7.24
C PHE A 385 -14.86 3.18 -6.56
N THR A 386 -16.06 2.60 -6.49
CA THR A 386 -17.21 3.22 -5.81
C THR A 386 -17.74 2.23 -4.80
N LEU A 387 -17.92 2.68 -3.56
CA LEU A 387 -18.59 1.91 -2.53
C LEU A 387 -20.11 1.98 -2.76
N ASN A 388 -20.76 0.85 -2.53
CA ASN A 388 -22.20 0.65 -2.68
C ASN A 388 -22.85 0.71 -1.28
N PRO A 389 -24.18 0.90 -1.21
CA PRO A 389 -24.91 0.75 0.03
C PRO A 389 -24.63 -0.60 0.70
N GLY A 390 -24.26 -0.57 1.99
CA GLY A 390 -23.91 -1.76 2.77
C GLY A 390 -22.43 -2.14 2.74
N ASP A 391 -21.60 -1.47 1.93
CA ASP A 391 -20.14 -1.60 2.07
C ASP A 391 -19.65 -0.94 3.36
N SER A 392 -18.61 -1.50 3.97
CA SER A 392 -18.01 -0.97 5.20
C SER A 392 -16.49 -1.02 5.18
N VAL A 393 -15.86 0.03 5.74
CA VAL A 393 -14.41 0.15 5.89
C VAL A 393 -14.11 0.65 7.30
N ALA A 394 -13.51 -0.20 8.14
CA ALA A 394 -13.44 0.06 9.57
C ALA A 394 -12.44 1.17 9.97
N VAL A 395 -11.34 1.31 9.24
CA VAL A 395 -10.24 2.23 9.60
C VAL A 395 -10.02 3.26 8.50
N GLN A 396 -9.45 2.88 7.36
CA GLN A 396 -8.99 3.86 6.39
C GLN A 396 -9.42 3.54 4.96
N VAL A 397 -9.97 4.56 4.29
CA VAL A 397 -10.11 4.60 2.83
C VAL A 397 -8.92 5.32 2.21
N ALA A 398 -8.40 4.82 1.10
CA ALA A 398 -7.28 5.45 0.42
C ALA A 398 -7.44 5.42 -1.10
N ALA A 399 -7.02 6.50 -1.76
CA ALA A 399 -6.86 6.55 -3.20
C ALA A 399 -5.44 6.93 -3.57
N THR A 400 -4.77 6.14 -4.41
CA THR A 400 -3.35 6.37 -4.76
C THR A 400 -3.07 6.25 -6.26
N ASN A 401 -1.99 6.84 -6.75
CA ASN A 401 -1.52 6.68 -8.15
C ASN A 401 -2.63 6.94 -9.19
N ASN A 402 -3.27 8.10 -9.13
CA ASN A 402 -4.44 8.48 -9.96
C ASN A 402 -5.70 7.59 -9.77
N GLY A 403 -5.75 6.78 -8.71
CA GLY A 403 -6.96 6.08 -8.33
C GLY A 403 -8.04 7.04 -7.86
N VAL A 404 -9.31 6.67 -8.05
CA VAL A 404 -10.48 7.44 -7.60
C VAL A 404 -11.33 6.54 -6.72
N LEU A 405 -11.61 6.96 -5.49
CA LEU A 405 -12.46 6.25 -4.55
C LEU A 405 -13.64 7.13 -4.14
N THR A 406 -14.85 6.73 -4.52
CA THR A 406 -16.10 7.41 -4.12
C THR A 406 -16.79 6.62 -3.03
N LEU A 407 -17.12 7.27 -1.92
CA LEU A 407 -17.84 6.66 -0.81
C LEU A 407 -19.36 6.66 -1.06
N ASP A 408 -20.07 5.71 -0.45
CA ASP A 408 -21.53 5.72 -0.36
C ASP A 408 -21.96 6.59 0.84
N PRO A 409 -23.15 7.22 0.83
CA PRO A 409 -23.62 8.00 1.98
C PRO A 409 -23.70 7.21 3.30
N SER A 410 -23.87 5.88 3.24
CA SER A 410 -23.91 5.02 4.42
C SER A 410 -22.54 4.52 4.90
N THR A 411 -21.48 4.70 4.10
CA THR A 411 -20.13 4.29 4.49
C THR A 411 -19.59 5.25 5.54
N ALA A 412 -19.06 4.72 6.64
CA ALA A 412 -18.34 5.50 7.66
C ALA A 412 -16.95 4.91 7.90
N ALA A 413 -15.91 5.58 7.38
CA ALA A 413 -14.52 5.28 7.67
C ALA A 413 -14.00 6.20 8.79
N GLN A 414 -12.98 5.77 9.53
CA GLN A 414 -12.32 6.65 10.49
C GLN A 414 -11.45 7.67 9.75
N ARG A 415 -10.65 7.21 8.80
CA ARG A 415 -9.63 8.03 8.12
C ARG A 415 -9.74 7.97 6.62
N ALA A 416 -9.26 9.02 5.96
CA ALA A 416 -9.03 9.04 4.52
C ALA A 416 -7.59 9.41 4.19
N ALA A 417 -7.10 8.89 3.07
CA ALA A 417 -5.80 9.28 2.52
C ALA A 417 -5.82 9.37 1.00
N THR A 418 -5.11 10.34 0.45
CA THR A 418 -4.88 10.45 -1.00
C THR A 418 -3.39 10.60 -1.29
N ALA A 419 -2.89 9.90 -2.32
CA ALA A 419 -1.48 9.92 -2.69
C ALA A 419 -1.27 9.95 -4.21
N SER A 420 -0.22 10.63 -4.68
CA SER A 420 0.26 10.51 -6.08
C SER A 420 -0.87 10.68 -7.13
N GLY A 421 -1.67 11.73 -7.02
CA GLY A 421 -2.78 12.02 -7.94
C GLY A 421 -4.09 11.33 -7.58
N GLY A 422 -4.12 10.60 -6.46
CA GLY A 422 -5.32 9.91 -6.01
C GLY A 422 -6.44 10.87 -5.59
N ARG A 423 -7.69 10.47 -5.79
CA ARG A 423 -8.89 11.22 -5.42
C ARG A 423 -9.80 10.42 -4.49
N VAL A 424 -10.19 10.99 -3.35
CA VAL A 424 -11.27 10.45 -2.52
C VAL A 424 -12.44 11.42 -2.57
N ASN A 425 -13.62 10.93 -2.93
CA ASN A 425 -14.86 11.71 -2.95
C ASN A 425 -15.74 11.31 -1.76
N LEU A 426 -16.05 12.28 -0.90
CA LEU A 426 -17.05 12.15 0.14
C LEU A 426 -18.39 12.63 -0.39
N VAL A 427 -19.48 12.00 0.02
CA VAL A 427 -20.84 12.31 -0.47
C VAL A 427 -21.81 12.65 0.66
N ALA A 428 -21.41 12.47 1.91
CA ALA A 428 -22.21 12.77 3.09
C ALA A 428 -21.31 13.09 4.30
N THR A 429 -21.82 13.94 5.20
CA THR A 429 -21.20 14.14 6.51
C THR A 429 -21.11 12.82 7.26
N GLY A 430 -19.96 12.56 7.88
CA GLY A 430 -19.69 11.30 8.60
C GLY A 430 -19.10 10.18 7.76
N ASN A 431 -18.89 10.40 6.45
CA ASN A 431 -18.10 9.47 5.64
C ASN A 431 -16.68 9.26 6.17
N VAL A 432 -16.07 10.31 6.72
CA VAL A 432 -14.78 10.30 7.43
C VAL A 432 -14.95 11.10 8.71
N THR A 433 -14.48 10.57 9.84
CA THR A 433 -14.79 11.13 11.18
C THR A 433 -13.59 11.40 12.07
N VAL A 434 -12.43 10.79 11.80
CA VAL A 434 -11.24 10.90 12.64
C VAL A 434 -10.22 11.86 12.03
N GLY A 435 -9.66 11.56 10.86
CA GLY A 435 -8.65 12.43 10.25
C GLY A 435 -8.40 12.13 8.77
N ALA A 436 -7.82 13.09 8.05
CA ALA A 436 -7.56 12.97 6.62
C ALA A 436 -6.15 13.45 6.25
N GLU A 437 -5.46 12.66 5.42
CA GLU A 437 -4.11 12.95 4.93
C GLU A 437 -4.09 13.06 3.40
N ILE A 438 -3.91 14.27 2.88
CA ILE A 438 -3.90 14.53 1.44
C ILE A 438 -2.46 14.83 1.04
N PHE A 439 -1.76 13.87 0.43
CA PHE A 439 -0.34 14.02 0.14
C PHE A 439 0.06 13.70 -1.30
N GLY A 440 1.18 14.26 -1.74
CA GLY A 440 1.73 14.01 -3.08
C GLY A 440 1.05 14.78 -4.22
N GLN A 441 1.63 14.69 -5.41
CA GLN A 441 1.31 15.55 -6.55
C GLN A 441 -0.12 15.34 -7.05
N GLY A 442 -0.91 16.41 -7.10
CA GLY A 442 -2.24 16.41 -7.73
C GLY A 442 -3.28 15.55 -7.00
N SER A 443 -3.02 15.19 -5.74
CA SER A 443 -3.98 14.47 -4.92
C SER A 443 -5.15 15.37 -4.54
N LEU A 444 -6.36 14.81 -4.53
CA LEU A 444 -7.61 15.58 -4.38
C LEU A 444 -8.54 14.93 -3.36
N PHE A 445 -8.98 15.70 -2.37
CA PHE A 445 -10.04 15.32 -1.45
C PHE A 445 -11.26 16.18 -1.73
N ASP A 446 -12.34 15.54 -2.16
CA ASP A 446 -13.52 16.20 -2.74
C ASP A 446 -14.71 16.02 -1.79
N LEU A 447 -15.30 17.13 -1.33
CA LEU A 447 -16.38 17.13 -0.35
C LEU A 447 -17.73 17.37 -1.03
N GLY A 448 -18.63 16.39 -0.92
CA GLY A 448 -20.04 16.53 -1.31
C GLY A 448 -20.97 17.03 -0.20
N ASP A 449 -20.47 17.19 1.03
CA ASP A 449 -21.22 17.63 2.23
C ASP A 449 -20.21 18.11 3.31
N ASP A 450 -20.70 18.60 4.44
CA ASP A 450 -19.86 19.10 5.56
C ASP A 450 -18.88 18.02 6.07
N LEU A 451 -17.63 18.44 6.34
CA LEU A 451 -16.58 17.60 6.90
C LEU A 451 -16.41 17.86 8.39
N VAL A 452 -16.52 16.82 9.21
CA VAL A 452 -16.31 16.90 10.67
C VAL A 452 -15.31 15.84 11.13
N LEU A 453 -14.13 16.28 11.57
CA LEU A 453 -13.03 15.43 12.02
C LEU A 453 -12.73 15.64 13.51
N THR A 454 -12.49 14.56 14.25
CA THR A 454 -12.05 14.64 15.66
C THR A 454 -10.55 14.86 15.84
N GLU A 455 -9.77 14.62 14.79
CA GLU A 455 -8.32 14.87 14.71
C GLU A 455 -8.01 15.80 13.53
N ASP A 456 -6.89 15.54 12.84
CA ASP A 456 -6.25 16.53 11.97
C ASP A 456 -6.63 16.32 10.49
N LEU A 457 -6.63 17.43 9.77
CA LEU A 457 -6.62 17.50 8.32
C LEU A 457 -5.22 17.98 7.88
N ASP A 458 -4.46 17.11 7.21
CA ASP A 458 -3.08 17.38 6.82
C ASP A 458 -2.91 17.32 5.31
N ILE A 459 -2.52 18.45 4.71
CA ILE A 459 -2.48 18.67 3.26
C ILE A 459 -1.04 18.98 2.85
N ARG A 460 -0.41 18.04 2.15
CA ARG A 460 1.04 18.03 1.83
C ARG A 460 1.33 17.55 0.41
N GLY A 461 1.20 18.44 -0.57
CA GLY A 461 1.55 18.17 -1.97
C GLY A 461 3.05 18.27 -2.24
N SER A 462 3.43 18.52 -3.50
CA SER A 462 4.85 18.75 -3.81
C SER A 462 5.04 19.69 -5.00
N GLY A 463 5.98 20.63 -4.88
CA GLY A 463 6.45 21.47 -5.99
C GLY A 463 5.32 22.07 -6.83
N ALA A 464 5.32 21.77 -8.14
CA ALA A 464 4.42 22.37 -9.12
C ALA A 464 2.95 21.87 -9.07
N ASN A 465 2.65 20.77 -8.38
CA ASN A 465 1.30 20.20 -8.30
C ASN A 465 0.87 20.09 -6.84
N VAL A 466 -0.07 20.96 -6.47
CA VAL A 466 -0.62 21.12 -5.13
C VAL A 466 -1.46 19.89 -4.76
N ALA A 467 -1.51 19.58 -3.45
CA ALA A 467 -2.50 18.68 -2.88
C ALA A 467 -3.71 19.51 -2.46
N THR A 468 -4.91 19.15 -2.91
CA THR A 468 -6.08 20.02 -2.83
C THR A 468 -7.20 19.35 -2.04
N VAL A 469 -7.83 20.13 -1.16
CA VAL A 469 -9.19 19.85 -0.66
C VAL A 469 -10.15 20.76 -1.41
N ASP A 470 -11.11 20.22 -2.14
CA ASP A 470 -12.20 20.99 -2.74
C ASP A 470 -13.45 20.82 -1.89
N ALA A 471 -13.85 21.90 -1.24
CA ALA A 471 -14.93 21.86 -0.26
C ALA A 471 -16.30 22.18 -0.86
N HIS A 472 -16.38 22.72 -2.09
CA HIS A 472 -17.66 23.00 -2.77
C HIS A 472 -18.69 23.82 -1.96
N GLY A 473 -18.22 24.71 -1.08
CA GLY A 473 -19.02 25.55 -0.18
C GLY A 473 -19.40 24.87 1.14
N ASN A 474 -18.96 23.64 1.38
CA ASN A 474 -19.24 22.91 2.61
C ASN A 474 -18.31 23.33 3.75
N ASN A 475 -18.80 23.22 4.98
CA ASN A 475 -18.07 23.60 6.18
C ASN A 475 -17.00 22.54 6.52
N ILE A 476 -15.89 23.00 7.11
CA ILE A 476 -14.82 22.14 7.60
C ILE A 476 -14.66 22.34 9.10
N THR A 477 -14.92 21.30 9.87
CA THR A 477 -14.59 21.22 11.30
C THR A 477 -13.51 20.17 11.51
N ALA A 478 -12.40 20.54 12.13
CA ALA A 478 -11.30 19.62 12.47
C ALA A 478 -10.59 20.07 13.75
N ARG A 479 -9.77 19.21 14.36
CA ARG A 479 -8.92 19.64 15.47
C ARG A 479 -7.83 20.59 14.96
N ASP A 480 -6.98 20.10 14.07
CA ASP A 480 -5.91 20.90 13.49
C ASP A 480 -5.97 20.81 11.96
N VAL A 481 -5.81 21.94 11.27
CA VAL A 481 -5.64 22.00 9.82
C VAL A 481 -4.22 22.43 9.51
N TYR A 482 -3.51 21.60 8.73
CA TYR A 482 -2.16 21.85 8.27
C TYR A 482 -2.15 21.95 6.74
N VAL A 483 -1.78 23.11 6.21
CA VAL A 483 -1.65 23.35 4.77
C VAL A 483 -0.18 23.58 4.43
N GLY A 484 0.41 22.67 3.65
CA GLY A 484 1.79 22.81 3.17
C GLY A 484 2.88 22.53 4.21
N ARG A 485 2.55 21.84 5.31
CA ARG A 485 3.50 21.52 6.39
C ARG A 485 4.83 20.96 5.86
N PHE A 486 5.94 21.40 6.44
CA PHE A 486 7.31 21.04 6.04
C PHE A 486 7.76 21.65 4.70
N GLY A 487 7.22 22.82 4.35
CA GLY A 487 7.49 23.49 3.07
C GLY A 487 6.94 22.73 1.85
N SER A 488 5.85 21.99 2.04
CA SER A 488 5.11 21.33 0.95
C SER A 488 4.06 22.28 0.37
N ALA A 489 3.48 21.94 -0.78
CA ALA A 489 2.43 22.76 -1.41
C ALA A 489 1.06 22.16 -1.09
N GLY A 490 0.18 22.90 -0.42
CA GLY A 490 -1.19 22.49 -0.14
C GLY A 490 -2.18 23.61 -0.41
N GLU A 491 -3.45 23.26 -0.64
CA GLU A 491 -4.53 24.24 -0.82
C GLU A 491 -5.87 23.63 -0.38
N ILE A 492 -6.74 24.49 0.13
CA ILE A 492 -8.16 24.23 0.34
C ILE A 492 -8.89 25.28 -0.50
N ILE A 493 -9.84 24.87 -1.32
CA ILE A 493 -10.62 25.75 -2.21
C ILE A 493 -12.11 25.64 -1.92
N ASN A 494 -12.85 26.73 -2.17
CA ASN A 494 -14.30 26.83 -2.02
C ASN A 494 -14.77 26.35 -0.65
N ALA A 495 -14.08 26.69 0.44
CA ALA A 495 -14.54 26.33 1.76
C ALA A 495 -15.76 27.17 2.15
N GLY A 496 -16.74 26.55 2.81
CA GLY A 496 -17.67 27.28 3.67
C GLY A 496 -16.94 27.75 4.93
N ALA A 497 -17.62 27.73 6.08
CA ALA A 497 -16.98 28.11 7.34
C ALA A 497 -15.96 27.04 7.79
N ILE A 498 -14.78 27.49 8.23
CA ILE A 498 -13.78 26.66 8.89
C ILE A 498 -13.84 26.87 10.41
N THR A 499 -13.90 25.77 11.17
CA THR A 499 -13.81 25.77 12.63
C THR A 499 -12.74 24.80 13.10
N VAL A 500 -11.66 25.31 13.69
CA VAL A 500 -10.48 24.51 14.08
C VAL A 500 -9.84 24.97 15.38
N ASP A 501 -9.12 24.08 16.08
CA ASP A 501 -8.24 24.50 17.18
C ASP A 501 -7.03 25.25 16.62
N ARG A 502 -6.33 24.66 15.65
CA ARG A 502 -5.19 25.32 15.01
C ARG A 502 -5.31 25.30 13.51
N PHE A 503 -4.99 26.44 12.92
CA PHE A 503 -4.79 26.57 11.49
C PHE A 503 -3.33 26.94 11.24
N ALA A 504 -2.62 26.12 10.46
CA ALA A 504 -1.22 26.36 10.13
C ALA A 504 -0.97 26.22 8.63
N ALA A 505 -0.49 27.31 8.01
CA ALA A 505 -0.06 27.34 6.62
C ALA A 505 1.46 27.54 6.52
N ASP A 506 2.09 26.77 5.64
CA ASP A 506 3.53 26.77 5.38
C ASP A 506 3.76 26.78 3.87
N ALA A 507 4.42 27.84 3.36
CA ALA A 507 4.70 28.06 1.93
C ALA A 507 3.47 27.87 1.00
N SER A 508 2.28 28.15 1.51
CA SER A 508 0.98 27.87 0.86
C SER A 508 0.07 29.10 0.90
N HIS A 509 -0.88 29.15 -0.03
CA HIS A 509 -1.93 30.16 -0.09
C HIS A 509 -3.25 29.56 0.40
N TYR A 510 -4.03 30.34 1.14
CA TYR A 510 -5.37 29.94 1.54
C TYR A 510 -6.31 31.15 1.59
N GLU A 511 -7.58 30.94 1.21
CA GLU A 511 -8.64 31.94 1.22
C GLU A 511 -9.79 31.48 2.12
N PHE A 512 -10.08 32.27 3.16
CA PHE A 512 -11.23 32.16 4.03
C PHE A 512 -12.39 32.91 3.36
N GLU A 513 -13.27 32.18 2.66
CA GLU A 513 -14.37 32.74 1.85
C GLU A 513 -15.76 32.56 2.46
N GLY A 514 -15.89 31.74 3.51
CA GLY A 514 -17.19 31.30 4.02
C GLY A 514 -17.85 32.23 5.06
N GLY A 515 -17.12 33.26 5.51
CA GLY A 515 -17.51 34.09 6.64
C GLY A 515 -17.51 33.33 7.97
N ASP A 516 -17.36 34.06 9.07
CA ASP A 516 -17.41 33.52 10.45
C ASP A 516 -16.44 32.36 10.74
N ASP A 517 -15.29 32.29 10.06
CA ASP A 517 -14.25 31.31 10.34
C ASP A 517 -13.71 31.42 11.77
N GLN A 518 -13.48 30.29 12.44
CA GLN A 518 -13.08 30.22 13.84
C GLN A 518 -11.78 29.43 14.02
N VAL A 519 -10.82 30.06 14.70
CA VAL A 519 -9.58 29.42 15.15
C VAL A 519 -9.49 29.52 16.67
N GLU A 520 -9.56 28.39 17.37
CA GLU A 520 -9.72 28.37 18.84
C GLU A 520 -8.42 28.56 19.63
N VAL A 521 -7.28 28.16 19.07
CA VAL A 521 -6.00 28.11 19.79
C VAL A 521 -4.92 28.92 19.10
N GLN A 522 -4.67 28.67 17.81
CA GLN A 522 -3.52 29.27 17.12
C GLN A 522 -3.74 29.39 15.62
N LEU A 523 -3.51 30.59 15.08
CA LEU A 523 -3.25 30.81 13.66
C LEU A 523 -1.75 30.95 13.44
N LYS A 524 -1.18 30.16 12.53
CA LYS A 524 0.25 30.21 12.19
C LYS A 524 0.47 30.28 10.68
N LEU A 525 1.20 31.29 10.23
CA LEU A 525 1.66 31.46 8.85
C LEU A 525 3.19 31.50 8.83
N ALA A 526 3.83 30.65 8.03
CA ALA A 526 5.29 30.55 7.98
C ALA A 526 5.83 30.32 6.57
N ASN A 527 7.14 30.55 6.38
CA ASN A 527 7.86 30.30 5.12
C ASN A 527 7.23 30.98 3.89
N GLY A 528 6.68 32.19 4.07
CA GLY A 528 6.05 32.95 2.99
C GLY A 528 4.63 32.49 2.65
N ALA A 529 3.93 31.87 3.59
CA ALA A 529 2.52 31.55 3.44
C ALA A 529 1.66 32.83 3.36
N THR A 530 0.57 32.77 2.60
CA THR A 530 -0.42 33.85 2.55
C THR A 530 -1.79 33.31 2.91
N ALA A 531 -2.48 33.99 3.82
CA ALA A 531 -3.87 33.72 4.15
C ALA A 531 -4.68 34.96 3.82
N ARG A 532 -5.83 34.80 3.17
CA ARG A 532 -6.71 35.89 2.77
C ARG A 532 -8.08 35.66 3.39
N VAL A 533 -8.59 36.64 4.13
CA VAL A 533 -9.97 36.65 4.59
C VAL A 533 -10.74 37.47 3.58
N GLN A 534 -11.67 36.86 2.86
CA GLN A 534 -12.45 37.50 1.82
C GLN A 534 -13.91 37.54 2.25
N GLN A 535 -14.38 38.69 2.72
CA GLN A 535 -15.80 38.87 2.99
C GLN A 535 -16.57 38.88 1.66
N GLN A 536 -17.65 38.10 1.59
CA GLN A 536 -18.63 38.13 0.53
C GLN A 536 -19.66 39.23 0.78
N PRO A 537 -20.35 39.72 -0.28
CA PRO A 537 -21.36 40.77 -0.12
C PRO A 537 -22.45 40.43 0.90
N GLY A 538 -22.52 41.22 1.97
CA GLY A 538 -23.49 41.11 3.06
C GLY A 538 -23.04 40.23 4.23
N GLU A 539 -21.79 39.77 4.25
CA GLU A 539 -21.20 39.08 5.39
C GLU A 539 -20.72 40.09 6.44
N THR A 540 -21.24 39.98 7.66
CA THR A 540 -20.86 40.89 8.78
C THR A 540 -19.65 40.39 9.57
N GLY A 541 -19.05 39.25 9.20
CA GLY A 541 -17.98 38.61 9.95
C GLY A 541 -17.04 37.79 9.08
N GLY A 542 -15.74 38.03 9.23
CA GLY A 542 -14.66 37.27 8.63
C GLY A 542 -14.04 36.30 9.64
N LEU A 543 -12.76 36.46 9.94
CA LEU A 543 -12.00 35.53 10.77
C LEU A 543 -12.03 35.90 12.26
N THR A 544 -12.39 34.93 13.10
CA THR A 544 -12.30 35.02 14.55
C THR A 544 -11.16 34.14 15.08
N LEU A 545 -10.25 34.76 15.83
CA LEU A 545 -9.22 34.06 16.61
C LEU A 545 -9.58 34.11 18.10
N ASN A 546 -10.10 33.00 18.63
CA ASN A 546 -10.45 32.87 20.05
C ASN A 546 -9.22 32.58 20.93
N GLY A 547 -8.15 32.08 20.31
CA GLY A 547 -6.88 31.79 20.97
C GLY A 547 -5.99 33.02 21.16
N SER A 548 -4.99 32.91 22.03
CA SER A 548 -4.07 34.02 22.32
C SER A 548 -2.87 34.12 21.35
N ALA A 549 -2.73 33.20 20.40
CA ALA A 549 -1.54 33.07 19.56
C ALA A 549 -1.83 33.33 18.06
N LEU A 550 -1.24 34.39 17.53
CA LEU A 550 -1.18 34.73 16.11
C LEU A 550 0.29 34.80 15.69
N ASP A 551 0.76 33.80 14.97
CA ASP A 551 2.17 33.71 14.54
C ASP A 551 2.27 33.95 13.02
N ILE A 552 2.55 35.19 12.62
CA ILE A 552 2.85 35.54 11.22
C ILE A 552 4.37 35.70 11.07
N LEU A 553 5.03 34.68 10.52
CA LEU A 553 6.49 34.57 10.49
C LEU A 553 7.07 34.88 9.11
N ASP A 554 8.35 35.25 9.07
CA ASP A 554 9.14 35.44 7.85
C ASP A 554 8.53 36.49 6.89
N THR A 555 8.29 36.13 5.63
CA THR A 555 7.61 36.96 4.63
C THR A 555 6.13 36.59 4.48
N SER A 556 5.54 35.93 5.48
CA SER A 556 4.14 35.50 5.43
C SER A 556 3.20 36.67 5.71
N VAL A 557 1.98 36.62 5.16
CA VAL A 557 1.02 37.73 5.24
C VAL A 557 -0.39 37.21 5.49
N LEU A 558 -1.14 37.89 6.37
CA LEU A 558 -2.59 37.76 6.50
C LEU A 558 -3.25 38.97 5.83
N THR A 559 -3.98 38.74 4.75
CA THR A 559 -4.73 39.76 4.03
C THR A 559 -6.19 39.73 4.47
N ILE A 560 -6.80 40.88 4.71
CA ILE A 560 -8.20 41.05 5.10
C ILE A 560 -8.87 41.91 4.04
N ASP A 561 -9.81 41.33 3.32
CA ASP A 561 -10.52 41.95 2.21
C ASP A 561 -11.98 42.11 2.58
N PHE A 562 -12.33 43.35 2.88
CA PHE A 562 -13.70 43.73 3.17
C PHE A 562 -14.53 43.72 1.88
N ASP A 563 -15.80 43.38 2.03
CA ASP A 563 -16.76 43.53 0.95
C ASP A 563 -17.02 45.04 0.67
N ALA A 564 -17.71 45.33 -0.43
CA ALA A 564 -18.10 46.71 -0.76
C ALA A 564 -19.36 47.18 -0.02
N SER A 565 -19.98 46.32 0.79
CA SER A 565 -21.26 46.57 1.46
C SER A 565 -21.10 46.55 2.96
N THR A 566 -20.17 47.36 3.46
CA THR A 566 -20.02 47.52 4.90
C THR A 566 -21.30 48.10 5.45
N THR A 567 -21.97 47.33 6.31
CA THR A 567 -23.14 47.87 7.00
C THR A 567 -22.64 48.94 7.96
N GLY A 568 -23.25 50.12 8.03
CA GLY A 568 -22.87 51.18 8.98
C GLY A 568 -23.00 50.81 10.47
N ASP A 569 -23.15 49.51 10.78
CA ASP A 569 -23.07 48.92 12.10
C ASP A 569 -21.59 48.69 12.46
N TYR A 570 -21.17 49.21 13.62
CA TYR A 570 -19.79 49.13 14.15
C TYR A 570 -19.24 47.71 14.39
N LEU A 571 -19.94 46.65 14.02
CA LEU A 571 -19.54 45.25 14.23
C LEU A 571 -19.43 44.45 12.93
N ASP A 572 -19.36 45.10 11.77
CA ASP A 572 -18.89 44.46 10.55
C ASP A 572 -17.37 44.32 10.59
N TYR A 573 -16.88 43.08 10.71
CA TYR A 573 -15.46 42.81 10.96
C TYR A 573 -14.87 41.80 9.97
N GLY A 574 -13.72 42.13 9.39
CA GLY A 574 -12.94 41.17 8.61
C GLY A 574 -12.06 40.29 9.51
N PHE A 575 -11.65 40.80 10.68
CA PHE A 575 -10.85 40.05 11.65
C PHE A 575 -11.14 40.50 13.08
N ARG A 576 -11.23 39.53 14.01
CA ARG A 576 -11.22 39.82 15.45
C ARG A 576 -10.37 38.84 16.23
N TRP A 577 -9.76 39.34 17.30
CA TRP A 577 -8.84 38.56 18.13
C TRP A 577 -9.17 38.70 19.61
N ALA A 578 -9.32 37.57 20.30
CA ALA A 578 -9.61 37.52 21.72
C ALA A 578 -8.51 38.18 22.58
N ASN A 579 -8.95 39.02 23.50
CA ASN A 579 -8.10 39.71 24.45
C ASN A 579 -7.75 38.82 25.64
N ALA A 580 -6.54 38.98 26.17
CA ALA A 580 -6.23 38.44 27.49
C ALA A 580 -7.06 39.20 28.56
N PRO A 581 -7.38 38.58 29.71
CA PRO A 581 -8.19 39.22 30.74
C PRO A 581 -7.59 40.55 31.23
N GLY A 582 -8.28 41.65 30.93
CA GLY A 582 -7.87 43.00 31.34
C GLY A 582 -6.86 43.69 30.42
N GLU A 583 -6.59 43.12 29.25
CA GLU A 583 -5.72 43.68 28.21
C GLU A 583 -6.53 43.93 26.92
N ASP A 584 -5.90 44.56 25.92
CA ASP A 584 -6.39 44.66 24.55
C ASP A 584 -5.27 44.31 23.55
N ARG A 585 -5.61 44.17 22.28
CA ARG A 585 -4.66 43.85 21.19
C ARG A 585 -4.49 44.99 20.20
N VAL A 586 -4.92 46.21 20.54
CA VAL A 586 -4.98 47.33 19.58
C VAL A 586 -3.59 47.68 19.06
N ASP A 587 -2.64 47.92 19.96
CA ASP A 587 -1.25 48.26 19.59
C ASP A 587 -0.54 47.13 18.84
N GLU A 588 -0.84 45.87 19.20
CA GLU A 588 -0.25 44.69 18.57
C GLU A 588 -0.75 44.52 17.12
N ILE A 589 -2.05 44.59 16.89
CA ILE A 589 -2.64 44.52 15.54
C ILE A 589 -2.17 45.70 14.69
N VAL A 590 -2.15 46.92 15.24
CA VAL A 590 -1.65 48.11 14.51
C VAL A 590 -0.17 47.97 14.15
N ALA A 591 0.65 47.35 15.02
CA ALA A 591 2.04 47.06 14.69
C ALA A 591 2.18 46.04 13.56
N LEU A 592 1.35 44.99 13.55
CA LEU A 592 1.31 43.99 12.47
C LEU A 592 0.88 44.60 11.13
N ILE A 593 -0.11 45.51 11.14
CA ILE A 593 -0.56 46.22 9.93
C ILE A 593 0.55 47.13 9.39
N ASN A 594 1.14 47.97 10.25
CA ASN A 594 2.24 48.86 9.84
C ASN A 594 3.50 48.09 9.41
N GLY A 595 3.69 46.88 9.93
CA GLY A 595 4.76 45.97 9.53
C GLY A 595 4.52 45.24 8.22
N GLY A 596 3.31 45.34 7.64
CA GLY A 596 2.90 44.60 6.43
C GLY A 596 2.68 43.10 6.67
N GLN A 597 2.58 42.66 7.93
CA GLN A 597 2.25 41.27 8.27
C GLN A 597 0.74 41.04 8.18
N ILE A 598 -0.06 42.08 8.46
CA ILE A 598 -1.48 42.13 8.15
C ILE A 598 -1.68 43.18 7.06
N GLU A 599 -2.27 42.79 5.94
CA GLU A 599 -2.69 43.71 4.88
C GLU A 599 -4.21 43.84 4.93
N VAL A 600 -4.72 45.06 4.81
CA VAL A 600 -6.17 45.30 4.85
C VAL A 600 -6.57 46.03 3.57
N ASN A 601 -7.38 45.37 2.74
CA ASN A 601 -8.02 45.97 1.59
C ASN A 601 -9.47 46.31 1.98
N SER A 602 -9.75 47.60 2.08
CA SER A 602 -11.02 48.12 2.59
C SER A 602 -11.55 49.18 1.62
N PRO A 603 -12.87 49.21 1.36
CA PRO A 603 -13.49 50.33 0.66
C PRO A 603 -13.53 51.59 1.53
N GLY A 604 -13.43 51.47 2.86
CA GLY A 604 -13.47 52.59 3.80
C GLY A 604 -12.22 52.71 4.67
N ILE A 605 -12.36 53.44 5.77
CA ILE A 605 -11.34 53.61 6.82
C ILE A 605 -11.20 52.33 7.61
N VAL A 606 -9.96 51.85 7.74
CA VAL A 606 -9.63 50.74 8.64
C VAL A 606 -9.59 51.23 10.09
N ARG A 607 -10.39 50.61 10.96
CA ARG A 607 -10.38 50.87 12.40
C ARG A 607 -9.93 49.64 13.17
N VAL A 608 -9.14 49.88 14.21
CA VAL A 608 -8.73 48.87 15.19
C VAL A 608 -9.14 49.35 16.57
N PHE A 609 -9.99 48.58 17.25
CA PHE A 609 -10.49 48.93 18.58
C PHE A 609 -10.85 47.69 19.40
N SER A 610 -10.78 47.81 20.73
CA SER A 610 -11.28 46.79 21.65
C SER A 610 -12.76 47.02 21.95
N TYR A 611 -13.53 45.93 22.04
CA TYR A 611 -14.95 45.95 22.40
C TYR A 611 -15.22 45.24 23.74
N ASN A 612 -16.42 45.44 24.29
CA ASN A 612 -16.79 44.99 25.63
C ASN A 612 -17.02 43.47 25.75
N ASP A 613 -17.01 42.75 24.63
CA ASP A 613 -17.08 41.29 24.57
C ASP A 613 -15.73 40.60 24.76
N GLY A 614 -14.66 41.38 24.93
CA GLY A 614 -13.32 40.87 25.13
C GLY A 614 -12.56 40.58 23.84
N TYR A 615 -12.98 41.12 22.71
CA TYR A 615 -12.24 41.04 21.44
C TYR A 615 -11.70 42.40 21.02
N THR A 616 -10.57 42.37 20.30
CA THR A 616 -10.12 43.49 19.49
C THR A 616 -10.50 43.23 18.03
N TYR A 617 -11.14 44.21 17.41
CA TYR A 617 -11.72 44.15 16.08
C TYR A 617 -10.87 44.93 15.07
N VAL A 618 -10.79 44.40 13.85
CA VAL A 618 -10.41 45.12 12.63
C VAL A 618 -11.67 45.25 11.80
N THR A 619 -12.12 46.48 11.58
CA THR A 619 -13.33 46.79 10.83
C THR A 619 -13.02 47.77 9.70
N ALA A 620 -13.87 47.79 8.68
CA ALA A 620 -13.94 48.85 7.69
C ALA A 620 -15.16 49.73 8.03
N ASP A 621 -14.97 51.05 8.06
CA ASP A 621 -16.03 52.02 8.32
C ASP A 621 -15.86 53.22 7.38
N HIS A 622 -16.94 53.91 7.04
CA HIS A 622 -16.87 55.13 6.23
C HIS A 622 -16.71 56.37 7.12
N TYR A 623 -16.30 57.49 6.54
CA TYR A 623 -16.43 58.75 7.28
C TYR A 623 -17.94 59.03 7.44
N PRO A 624 -18.39 59.50 8.61
CA PRO A 624 -19.79 59.91 8.77
C PRO A 624 -20.27 60.93 7.73
N ALA A 625 -19.38 61.72 7.13
CA ALA A 625 -19.73 62.68 6.07
C ALA A 625 -19.36 62.26 4.64
N ASP A 626 -18.89 61.02 4.45
CA ASP A 626 -18.68 60.37 3.15
C ASP A 626 -20.00 59.71 2.74
N PHE A 627 -20.87 60.49 2.08
CA PHE A 627 -22.26 60.12 1.79
C PHE A 627 -22.41 59.30 0.50
N ASP A 628 -21.44 59.33 -0.40
CA ASP A 628 -21.43 58.44 -1.57
C ASP A 628 -20.56 57.18 -1.39
N GLU A 629 -19.96 57.02 -0.20
CA GLU A 629 -19.22 55.84 0.27
C GLU A 629 -18.01 55.53 -0.63
N ASP A 630 -17.36 56.56 -1.16
CA ASP A 630 -16.18 56.45 -2.04
C ASP A 630 -14.84 56.57 -1.31
N ALA A 631 -14.89 56.60 0.02
CA ALA A 631 -13.76 56.62 0.96
C ALA A 631 -13.06 57.97 1.12
N ASP A 632 -13.60 59.04 0.55
CA ASP A 632 -13.19 60.40 0.84
C ASP A 632 -14.36 61.31 1.23
N VAL A 633 -14.04 62.48 1.78
CA VAL A 633 -15.05 63.49 2.15
C VAL A 633 -14.78 64.74 1.33
N ASP A 634 -15.49 64.90 0.23
CA ASP A 634 -15.21 65.91 -0.78
C ASP A 634 -16.45 66.73 -1.21
N ALA A 635 -16.36 67.37 -2.38
CA ALA A 635 -17.43 68.22 -2.90
C ALA A 635 -18.63 67.43 -3.45
N THR A 636 -18.45 66.15 -3.74
CA THR A 636 -19.48 65.20 -4.18
C THR A 636 -20.40 64.86 -3.00
N ASP A 637 -19.83 64.60 -1.83
CA ASP A 637 -20.59 64.47 -0.57
C ASP A 637 -21.39 65.72 -0.23
N LEU A 638 -20.77 66.90 -0.42
CA LEU A 638 -21.47 68.15 -0.19
C LEU A 638 -22.74 68.26 -1.07
N ALA A 639 -22.70 67.73 -2.29
CA ALA A 639 -23.86 67.72 -3.16
C ALA A 639 -24.95 66.79 -2.63
N SER A 640 -24.59 65.63 -2.07
CA SER A 640 -25.52 64.71 -1.39
C SER A 640 -26.19 65.39 -0.19
N TRP A 641 -25.41 66.03 0.69
CA TRP A 641 -25.96 66.81 1.81
C TRP A 641 -26.87 67.95 1.35
N GLN A 642 -26.48 68.69 0.31
CA GLN A 642 -27.31 69.78 -0.24
C GLN A 642 -28.64 69.27 -0.81
N ALA A 643 -28.65 68.06 -1.38
CA ALA A 643 -29.84 67.44 -1.93
C ALA A 643 -30.81 66.98 -0.84
N GLY A 644 -30.31 66.44 0.27
CA GLY A 644 -31.14 66.02 1.40
C GLY A 644 -31.48 67.11 2.42
N PHE A 645 -30.81 68.27 2.38
CA PHE A 645 -31.00 69.34 3.37
C PHE A 645 -32.48 69.70 3.58
N GLY A 646 -32.94 69.56 4.83
CA GLY A 646 -34.33 69.82 5.22
C GLY A 646 -35.20 68.56 5.35
N ILE A 647 -34.67 67.36 5.05
CA ILE A 647 -35.30 66.11 5.46
C ILE A 647 -35.37 66.10 7.00
N SER A 648 -36.59 66.06 7.53
CA SER A 648 -36.88 66.23 8.96
C SER A 648 -37.09 64.91 9.71
N SER A 649 -37.11 63.78 8.99
CA SER A 649 -37.15 62.42 9.51
C SER A 649 -36.98 61.42 8.38
N GLY A 650 -36.32 60.29 8.64
CA GLY A 650 -36.18 59.19 7.68
C GLY A 650 -35.09 59.40 6.62
N ALA A 651 -34.15 60.32 6.87
CA ALA A 651 -32.94 60.41 6.06
C ALA A 651 -32.11 59.12 6.17
N ALA A 652 -31.58 58.65 5.04
CA ALA A 652 -30.51 57.68 5.00
C ALA A 652 -29.15 58.38 5.03
N HIS A 653 -28.07 57.63 5.28
CA HIS A 653 -26.69 58.12 5.23
C HIS A 653 -26.41 58.87 3.91
N ALA A 654 -26.74 58.24 2.78
CA ALA A 654 -26.58 58.82 1.45
C ALA A 654 -27.42 60.08 1.16
N ASP A 655 -28.43 60.39 2.00
CA ASP A 655 -29.16 61.66 1.90
C ASP A 655 -28.38 62.82 2.56
N GLY A 656 -27.28 62.56 3.27
CA GLY A 656 -26.50 63.57 3.98
C GLY A 656 -26.62 63.54 5.51
N ASP A 657 -27.08 62.44 6.11
CA ASP A 657 -27.32 62.30 7.56
C ASP A 657 -26.07 61.85 8.33
N ALA A 658 -25.10 62.76 8.49
CA ALA A 658 -23.79 62.42 9.05
C ALA A 658 -23.78 62.10 10.54
N ASP A 659 -24.78 62.49 11.32
CA ASP A 659 -24.87 62.10 12.74
C ASP A 659 -25.86 60.96 13.01
N GLN A 660 -26.38 60.34 11.93
CA GLN A 660 -27.33 59.23 11.94
C GLN A 660 -28.58 59.52 12.79
N ASN A 661 -29.04 60.78 12.85
CA ASN A 661 -30.24 61.16 13.60
C ASN A 661 -31.54 61.07 12.76
N HIS A 662 -31.42 60.61 11.51
CA HIS A 662 -32.44 60.53 10.49
C HIS A 662 -32.95 61.89 10.00
N GLN A 663 -32.17 62.97 10.12
CA GLN A 663 -32.49 64.31 9.64
C GLN A 663 -31.25 64.96 9.02
N VAL A 664 -31.39 65.58 7.86
CA VAL A 664 -30.28 66.28 7.19
C VAL A 664 -30.37 67.78 7.49
N ASN A 665 -29.51 68.26 8.38
CA ASN A 665 -29.53 69.64 8.86
C ASN A 665 -28.11 70.23 9.04
N GLY A 666 -28.01 71.39 9.69
CA GLY A 666 -26.75 72.09 9.89
C GLY A 666 -25.73 71.35 10.78
N ARG A 667 -26.17 70.35 11.56
CA ARG A 667 -25.29 69.50 12.36
C ARG A 667 -24.50 68.53 11.48
N ASP A 668 -25.16 67.95 10.47
CA ASP A 668 -24.52 67.06 9.50
C ASP A 668 -23.53 67.83 8.63
N PHE A 669 -23.92 69.04 8.23
CA PHE A 669 -23.02 69.96 7.52
C PHE A 669 -21.75 70.26 8.31
N LEU A 670 -21.88 70.44 9.64
CA LEU A 670 -20.72 70.69 10.49
C LEU A 670 -19.80 69.48 10.53
N ILE A 671 -20.33 68.26 10.54
CA ILE A 671 -19.52 67.02 10.48
C ILE A 671 -18.80 66.95 9.13
N TRP A 672 -19.49 67.21 8.02
CA TRP A 672 -18.87 67.32 6.70
C TRP A 672 -17.76 68.38 6.67
N GLN A 673 -17.99 69.58 7.22
CA GLN A 673 -16.97 70.63 7.28
C GLN A 673 -15.73 70.23 8.11
N ILE A 674 -15.93 69.44 9.16
CA ILE A 674 -14.84 68.93 10.00
C ILE A 674 -14.04 67.87 9.25
N GLN A 675 -14.71 67.04 8.45
CA GLN A 675 -14.12 65.91 7.76
C GLN A 675 -13.69 66.21 6.32
N TYR A 676 -14.04 67.38 5.77
CA TYR A 676 -13.71 67.75 4.40
C TYR A 676 -12.21 67.67 4.11
N GLY A 677 -11.85 66.93 3.06
CA GLY A 677 -10.49 66.65 2.65
C GLY A 677 -9.81 65.50 3.39
N LEU A 678 -10.53 64.78 4.26
CA LEU A 678 -10.09 63.47 4.75
C LEU A 678 -10.30 62.41 3.65
N SER A 679 -9.41 61.43 3.59
CA SER A 679 -9.51 60.25 2.72
C SER A 679 -8.90 59.04 3.41
N ALA A 680 -9.22 57.83 2.96
CA ALA A 680 -8.93 56.54 3.61
C ALA A 680 -7.44 56.17 3.85
N ASN A 681 -6.48 57.09 3.69
CA ASN A 681 -5.05 56.78 3.85
C ASN A 681 -4.53 56.75 5.31
N ALA A 682 -5.40 56.77 6.33
CA ALA A 682 -5.00 56.85 7.73
C ALA A 682 -5.61 55.73 8.58
N ILE A 683 -4.77 54.84 9.11
CA ILE A 683 -5.14 53.90 10.18
C ILE A 683 -5.39 54.73 11.45
N SER A 684 -6.63 54.73 11.94
CA SER A 684 -6.98 55.42 13.18
C SER A 684 -7.10 54.43 14.35
N PRO A 685 -6.11 54.34 15.25
CA PRO A 685 -6.29 53.63 16.51
C PRO A 685 -7.32 54.40 17.35
N VAL A 686 -8.50 53.80 17.55
CA VAL A 686 -9.49 54.37 18.47
C VAL A 686 -9.24 53.75 19.82
N GLN A 687 -8.59 54.52 20.71
CA GLN A 687 -8.49 54.13 22.10
C GLN A 687 -9.91 54.15 22.68
N ALA A 688 -10.44 52.98 23.06
CA ALA A 688 -11.67 52.91 23.82
C ALA A 688 -11.50 53.82 25.04
N VAL A 689 -12.33 54.86 25.13
CA VAL A 689 -12.28 55.82 26.23
C VAL A 689 -12.50 55.02 27.52
N PRO A 690 -11.51 54.91 28.42
CA PRO A 690 -11.73 54.23 29.68
C PRO A 690 -12.87 54.94 30.38
N GLU A 691 -13.96 54.22 30.68
CA GLU A 691 -15.09 54.84 31.36
C GLU A 691 -14.57 55.57 32.61
N PRO A 692 -14.91 56.87 32.77
CA PRO A 692 -14.31 57.67 33.82
C PRO A 692 -14.65 57.03 35.16
N THR A 693 -13.63 56.98 36.02
CA THR A 693 -13.55 56.59 37.43
C THR A 693 -14.70 57.09 38.33
N SER A 694 -15.94 56.80 37.95
CA SER A 694 -17.17 57.28 38.56
C SER A 694 -17.30 56.72 39.97
N LEU A 695 -16.81 55.50 40.19
CA LEU A 695 -16.64 54.87 41.49
C LEU A 695 -15.61 55.61 42.37
N SER A 696 -14.50 56.07 41.80
CA SER A 696 -13.49 56.85 42.54
C SER A 696 -14.01 58.23 42.94
N LEU A 697 -14.79 58.87 42.07
CA LEU A 697 -15.48 60.13 42.39
C LEU A 697 -16.57 59.92 43.46
N LEU A 698 -17.33 58.82 43.39
CA LEU A 698 -18.35 58.48 44.38
C LEU A 698 -17.73 58.25 45.77
N LEU A 699 -16.59 57.54 45.82
CA LEU A 699 -15.85 57.28 47.06
C LEU A 699 -15.17 58.54 47.62
N ALA A 700 -14.67 59.43 46.75
CA ALA A 700 -14.13 60.74 47.16
C ALA A 700 -15.22 61.66 47.73
N VAL A 701 -16.42 61.68 47.13
CA VAL A 701 -17.56 62.46 47.64
C VAL A 701 -18.10 61.85 48.95
N ALA A 702 -18.15 60.53 49.07
CA ALA A 702 -18.60 59.85 50.29
C ALA A 702 -17.65 60.10 51.48
N SER A 703 -16.34 60.10 51.25
CA SER A 703 -15.33 60.39 52.28
C SER A 703 -15.33 61.87 52.71
N LEU A 704 -15.54 62.80 51.78
CA LEU A 704 -15.71 64.23 52.10
C LEU A 704 -17.00 64.49 52.91
N ALA A 705 -18.11 63.81 52.56
CA ALA A 705 -19.36 63.90 53.30
C ALA A 705 -19.25 63.33 54.74
N ALA A 706 -18.46 62.28 54.94
CA ALA A 706 -18.18 61.72 56.26
C ALA A 706 -17.33 62.67 57.14
N ALA A 707 -16.31 63.32 56.56
CA ALA A 707 -15.47 64.29 57.26
C ALA A 707 -16.26 65.54 57.73
N ILE A 708 -17.18 66.05 56.89
CA ILE A 708 -18.03 67.19 57.23
C ILE A 708 -19.04 66.84 58.35
N ARG A 709 -19.54 65.60 58.41
CA ARG A 709 -20.39 65.11 59.51
C ARG A 709 -19.61 64.96 60.83
N GLY A 710 -18.34 64.56 60.77
CA GLY A 710 -17.46 64.46 61.95
C GLY A 710 -17.19 65.82 62.62
N LEU A 711 -16.94 66.86 61.81
CA LEU A 711 -16.69 68.22 62.29
C LEU A 711 -17.94 68.92 62.91
N ARG A 712 -19.15 68.49 62.54
CA ARG A 712 -20.40 68.97 63.17
C ARG A 712 -20.67 68.31 64.52
N ARG A 713 -20.22 67.07 64.76
CA ARG A 713 -20.36 66.38 66.05
C ARG A 713 -19.37 66.90 67.11
N SER A 714 -18.15 67.27 66.72
CA SER A 714 -17.16 67.83 67.66
C SER A 714 -17.55 69.22 68.20
N ARG A 715 -18.32 70.01 67.44
CA ARG A 715 -18.89 71.28 67.91
C ARG A 715 -20.05 71.13 68.91
N HIS A 716 -20.76 69.99 68.91
CA HIS A 716 -21.86 69.77 69.86
C HIS A 716 -21.39 69.27 71.23
N ASN A 717 -20.25 68.57 71.30
CA ASN A 717 -19.69 68.07 72.57
C ASN A 717 -18.90 69.13 73.36
N ALA A 718 -18.50 70.25 72.72
CA ALA A 718 -17.82 71.36 73.40
C ALA A 718 -18.76 72.30 74.18
N LEU A 719 -20.09 72.11 74.10
CA LEU A 719 -21.11 72.88 74.83
C LEU A 719 -21.77 72.10 75.97
N ALA A 720 -21.29 70.88 76.28
CA ALA A 720 -21.85 70.00 77.32
C ALA A 720 -20.87 69.68 78.48
N SER A 721 -19.74 70.37 78.57
CA SER A 721 -18.85 70.32 79.74
C SER A 721 -18.72 71.72 80.38
N SER A 722 -19.75 72.09 81.14
CA SER A 722 -19.73 73.09 82.21
C SER A 722 -20.48 72.52 83.40
#